data_AF-A0AAE6EUC7-F1
#
_entry.id   AF-A0AAE6EUC7-F1
#
_cell.length_a   1.000
_cell.length_b   1.000
_cell.length_c   1.000
_cell.angle_alpha   90.00
_cell.angle_beta   90.00
_cell.angle_gamma   90.00
#
_symmetry.space_group_name_H-M   'P 1'
#
loop_
_entity.id
_entity.type
_entity.pdbx_description
1 polymer ?
#
loop_
_entity_poly.entity_id
_entity_poly.type
_entity_poly.pdbx_seq_one_letter_code
_entity_poly.pdbx_strand_id
1 'polypeptide(L)'
;MKKLMVILITGLLYMSCTDSMEVPGDADRNNTEDVSVRLVITIPASTTYARTRGTFATTDHESKISEIQVLVFEEGKYKYRVPGISINNTSSAASFKALLKSSSSPLKLLILANATDAVIANEPSVDDSEDLVKKNINLRFNNITSDFPMYGEYELPGGLEATVINNITGIKMLRSIARVDVKATEVANFKLSGVKAYRANDHLQIIPDETGVVRVTLPSVPAGSTGNVNSVLYPVPAEDLNEFSAQLYLPEADSPAPDNRVSQATCIIVEGYYEGSDQPGYYRMDFDPDNVENAFGQVLRNHKYIFNIKKVSGPGWGSPDEAANNRSAHIVAEVQAWDDYTIDMSFDGEHHFGVSSREIILKNKAGSAGIISVNTDLPDYTLQWADAAGTPQGTADQSLANEFFKVEKTQNGSQLVITALQNNSASNIRRTQNFMITAHRWRILVNIQQRYDVAAYKTIDLLTFNAGLGYLGTNIIGSGNAEARATGLRGILNNQNNFGPAGTVECGGYNLIGVSASNNNLTDALFAAFDVVYVHYMSNSLFGISDAQKAHNWVKAKKNRVLIVSYDASDVSQNLLKEILGGNSGISFIRSNTGAFPLANPVDSNRYFTSTGPFTSGSYTPVSTGFSLRNYDSFHGEILLNTDASKGITPILMGSSGGIVLGIDYSRRIVYWGDTDIGNSGTGTGGTTNNRINNDDGTINNDASKLIANVFAWIAETVLYGE
;
A
#
# COMPACT_ATOMS: atom_id res chain seq x y z
N MET A 1 -39.73 51.77 3.15
CA MET A 1 -38.45 51.25 2.60
C MET A 1 -37.45 51.11 3.74
N LYS A 2 -36.79 49.96 3.85
CA LYS A 2 -36.07 49.42 5.03
C LYS A 2 -36.98 48.91 6.17
N LYS A 3 -37.43 47.66 6.02
CA LYS A 3 -37.93 46.68 7.03
C LYS A 3 -38.99 45.78 6.37
N LEU A 4 -38.57 45.06 5.32
CA LEU A 4 -39.36 43.97 4.74
C LEU A 4 -38.46 43.11 3.83
N MET A 5 -37.33 42.62 4.36
CA MET A 5 -36.44 41.72 3.61
C MET A 5 -35.47 40.93 4.52
N VAL A 6 -35.91 40.48 5.71
CA VAL A 6 -35.10 39.63 6.62
C VAL A 6 -35.93 38.49 7.28
N ILE A 7 -37.11 38.15 6.76
CA ILE A 7 -37.90 37.00 7.27
C ILE A 7 -38.31 36.11 6.10
N LEU A 8 -37.33 35.57 5.38
CA LEU A 8 -37.56 34.48 4.42
C LEU A 8 -36.34 33.53 4.28
N ILE A 9 -35.47 33.46 5.29
CA ILE A 9 -34.35 32.50 5.37
C ILE A 9 -34.20 32.06 6.83
N THR A 10 -35.23 31.42 7.39
CA THR A 10 -35.15 30.71 8.70
C THR A 10 -36.38 29.82 8.95
N GLY A 11 -36.90 29.12 7.94
CA GLY A 11 -38.13 28.35 8.09
C GLY A 11 -38.41 27.31 7.01
N LEU A 12 -37.40 26.52 6.61
CA LEU A 12 -37.57 25.41 5.65
C LEU A 12 -36.54 24.28 5.88
N LEU A 13 -36.28 23.93 7.14
CA LEU A 13 -35.41 22.79 7.52
C LEU A 13 -35.97 21.96 8.70
N TYR A 14 -37.30 21.83 8.80
CA TYR A 14 -37.92 20.82 9.67
C TYR A 14 -39.13 20.23 8.95
N MET A 15 -38.92 19.06 8.34
CA MET A 15 -39.86 17.94 8.09
C MET A 15 -39.41 17.17 6.83
N SER A 16 -38.53 16.18 7.00
CA SER A 16 -38.70 14.92 6.31
C SER A 16 -38.64 13.82 7.37
N CYS A 17 -39.81 13.26 7.65
CA CYS A 17 -39.94 12.02 8.40
C CYS A 17 -39.31 10.90 7.57
N THR A 18 -38.44 10.12 8.20
CA THR A 18 -38.21 8.72 7.83
C THR A 18 -38.36 7.91 9.10
N ASP A 19 -39.19 6.89 9.02
CA ASP A 19 -39.75 6.11 10.11
C ASP A 19 -38.70 5.61 11.11
N SER A 20 -38.93 5.93 12.37
CA SER A 20 -38.37 5.20 13.49
C SER A 20 -39.09 3.85 13.60
N MET A 21 -38.47 2.79 13.10
CA MET A 21 -38.79 1.45 13.61
C MET A 21 -38.17 1.31 15.00
N GLU A 22 -39.00 1.48 16.03
CA GLU A 22 -38.72 0.93 17.35
C GLU A 22 -38.66 -0.60 17.25
N VAL A 23 -37.53 -1.19 17.65
CA VAL A 23 -37.47 -2.61 18.02
C VAL A 23 -37.56 -2.66 19.56
N PRO A 24 -38.47 -3.47 20.14
CA PRO A 24 -38.61 -3.56 21.59
C PRO A 24 -37.35 -4.19 22.20
N GLY A 25 -36.91 -3.63 23.33
CA GLY A 25 -35.79 -4.17 24.07
C GLY A 25 -36.07 -5.56 24.64
N ASP A 26 -35.12 -6.47 24.43
CA ASP A 26 -34.71 -7.41 25.45
C ASP A 26 -33.18 -7.60 25.38
N ALA A 27 -32.59 -7.87 26.53
CA ALA A 27 -31.18 -7.64 26.82
C ALA A 27 -30.21 -8.60 26.10
N ASP A 28 -29.21 -8.03 25.40
CA ASP A 28 -27.87 -8.60 25.35
C ASP A 28 -26.81 -7.50 25.18
N ARG A 29 -25.80 -7.51 26.06
CA ARG A 29 -24.71 -6.53 26.11
C ARG A 29 -23.66 -6.84 25.04
N ASN A 30 -23.47 -5.97 24.06
CA ASN A 30 -22.20 -5.79 23.34
C ASN A 30 -22.12 -4.35 22.76
N ASN A 31 -21.24 -3.52 23.32
CA ASN A 31 -21.01 -2.14 22.86
C ASN A 31 -20.26 -2.14 21.50
N THR A 32 -20.95 -1.94 20.39
CA THR A 32 -20.33 -1.63 19.09
C THR A 32 -20.62 -0.19 18.69
N GLU A 33 -19.60 0.65 18.56
CA GLU A 33 -19.73 2.04 18.08
C GLU A 33 -19.48 2.13 16.57
N ASP A 34 -20.16 3.07 15.90
CA ASP A 34 -19.97 3.35 14.47
C ASP A 34 -18.68 4.17 14.23
N VAL A 35 -17.84 3.72 13.31
CA VAL A 35 -16.48 4.22 13.03
C VAL A 35 -16.36 4.65 11.57
N SER A 36 -16.10 5.93 11.34
CA SER A 36 -15.89 6.45 9.98
C SER A 36 -14.47 6.13 9.50
N VAL A 37 -14.35 5.16 8.58
CA VAL A 37 -13.09 4.76 7.93
C VAL A 37 -12.98 5.41 6.56
N ARG A 38 -11.84 6.03 6.23
CA ARG A 38 -11.53 6.46 4.86
C ARG A 38 -10.76 5.34 4.15
N LEU A 39 -11.18 4.97 2.94
CA LEU A 39 -10.54 3.94 2.13
C LEU A 39 -10.08 4.54 0.80
N VAL A 40 -8.92 4.09 0.31
CA VAL A 40 -8.36 4.43 -1.01
C VAL A 40 -8.12 3.15 -1.78
N ILE A 41 -8.77 3.03 -2.93
CA ILE A 41 -8.71 1.90 -3.85
C ILE A 41 -7.96 2.27 -5.12
N THR A 42 -7.13 1.37 -5.62
CA THR A 42 -6.46 1.46 -6.92
C THR A 42 -7.29 0.74 -7.98
N ILE A 43 -7.55 1.42 -9.09
CA ILE A 43 -8.42 0.93 -10.16
C ILE A 43 -7.53 0.41 -11.29
N PRO A 44 -7.83 -0.78 -11.88
CA PRO A 44 -7.10 -1.32 -13.01
C PRO A 44 -7.02 -0.30 -14.15
N ALA A 45 -5.84 -0.22 -14.79
CA ALA A 45 -5.62 0.75 -15.86
C ALA A 45 -6.62 0.52 -17.00
N SER A 46 -6.95 1.58 -17.73
CA SER A 46 -7.73 1.46 -18.94
C SER A 46 -7.08 2.24 -20.08
N THR A 47 -6.56 1.52 -21.07
CA THR A 47 -5.90 2.12 -22.24
C THR A 47 -6.65 1.76 -23.52
N THR A 48 -7.00 2.78 -24.30
CA THR A 48 -7.39 2.64 -25.70
C THR A 48 -6.26 3.14 -26.59
N TYR A 49 -5.90 2.31 -27.58
CA TYR A 49 -5.09 2.74 -28.71
C TYR A 49 -6.05 3.11 -29.81
N ALA A 50 -6.24 4.41 -30.06
CA ALA A 50 -6.88 4.89 -31.28
C ALA A 50 -5.82 5.66 -32.09
N ARG A 51 -5.56 5.22 -33.33
CA ARG A 51 -4.58 5.86 -34.23
C ARG A 51 -5.05 7.19 -34.83
N THR A 52 -6.25 7.66 -34.51
CA THR A 52 -6.90 8.80 -35.16
C THR A 52 -7.32 9.89 -34.17
N ARG A 53 -6.30 10.54 -33.58
CA ARG A 53 -6.23 11.93 -33.08
C ARG A 53 -5.11 11.92 -32.03
N GLY A 54 -4.20 12.88 -32.07
CA GLY A 54 -3.08 13.02 -31.13
C GLY A 54 -3.47 13.33 -29.68
N THR A 55 -4.46 12.63 -29.16
CA THR A 55 -5.01 12.71 -27.80
C THR A 55 -5.39 11.29 -27.39
N PHE A 56 -4.77 10.77 -26.34
CA PHE A 56 -5.26 9.59 -25.64
C PHE A 56 -6.71 9.88 -25.21
N ALA A 57 -7.70 9.20 -25.81
CA ALA A 57 -9.02 9.16 -25.21
C ALA A 57 -8.87 8.26 -23.97
N THR A 58 -8.98 8.83 -22.77
CA THR A 58 -9.14 8.02 -21.58
C THR A 58 -10.53 7.42 -21.64
N THR A 59 -10.65 6.09 -21.51
CA THR A 59 -11.95 5.44 -21.33
C THR A 59 -12.39 5.63 -19.89
N ASP A 60 -12.73 6.87 -19.54
CA ASP A 60 -13.07 7.26 -18.18
C ASP A 60 -14.21 6.39 -17.61
N HIS A 61 -15.06 5.83 -18.48
CA HIS A 61 -16.14 4.91 -18.11
C HIS A 61 -15.66 3.55 -17.58
N GLU A 62 -14.51 3.03 -18.01
CA GLU A 62 -13.97 1.74 -17.54
C GLU A 62 -13.37 1.83 -16.13
N SER A 63 -12.99 3.04 -15.72
CA SER A 63 -12.39 3.33 -14.42
C SER A 63 -13.33 4.07 -13.46
N LYS A 64 -14.58 4.32 -13.86
CA LYS A 64 -15.53 5.09 -13.06
C LYS A 64 -16.08 4.26 -11.89
N ILE A 65 -15.96 4.77 -10.67
CA ILE A 65 -16.61 4.21 -9.48
C ILE A 65 -17.77 5.13 -9.09
N SER A 66 -18.99 4.65 -9.29
CA SER A 66 -20.21 5.39 -8.97
C SER A 66 -20.77 5.03 -7.60
N GLU A 67 -20.56 3.79 -7.16
CA GLU A 67 -21.09 3.27 -5.89
C GLU A 67 -20.17 2.20 -5.30
N ILE A 68 -20.27 2.00 -3.99
CA ILE A 68 -19.47 1.01 -3.25
C ILE A 68 -20.31 0.38 -2.14
N GLN A 69 -20.18 -0.93 -1.96
CA GLN A 69 -20.59 -1.68 -0.77
C GLN A 69 -19.37 -2.29 -0.11
N VAL A 70 -19.28 -2.20 1.22
CA VAL A 70 -18.26 -2.88 2.02
C VAL A 70 -18.94 -3.95 2.84
N LEU A 71 -18.57 -5.21 2.61
CA LEU A 71 -19.04 -6.37 3.37
C LEU A 71 -18.00 -6.68 4.44
N VAL A 72 -18.46 -6.80 5.68
CA VAL A 72 -17.58 -6.99 6.83
C VAL A 72 -17.70 -8.42 7.32
N PHE A 73 -16.56 -9.10 7.36
CA PHE A 73 -16.39 -10.42 7.93
C PHE A 73 -15.58 -10.33 9.21
N GLU A 74 -15.92 -11.18 10.16
CA GLU A 74 -15.21 -11.36 11.42
C GLU A 74 -15.10 -12.86 11.67
N GLU A 75 -13.90 -13.35 11.97
CA GLU A 75 -13.62 -14.79 12.16
C GLU A 75 -14.10 -15.66 10.95
N GLY A 76 -13.98 -15.11 9.73
CA GLY A 76 -14.38 -15.79 8.49
C GLY A 76 -15.90 -15.85 8.24
N LYS A 77 -16.70 -15.13 9.04
CA LYS A 77 -18.16 -15.10 8.98
C LYS A 77 -18.69 -13.71 8.67
N TYR A 78 -19.66 -13.63 7.77
CA TYR A 78 -20.29 -12.35 7.41
C TYR A 78 -21.04 -11.76 8.62
N LYS A 79 -20.91 -10.45 8.83
CA LYS A 79 -21.60 -9.75 9.94
C LYS A 79 -22.59 -8.72 9.44
N TYR A 80 -22.16 -7.82 8.56
CA TYR A 80 -23.01 -6.75 8.02
C TYR A 80 -22.35 -6.13 6.78
N ARG A 81 -23.10 -5.29 6.07
CA ARG A 81 -22.57 -4.44 4.99
C ARG A 81 -22.85 -2.97 5.26
N VAL A 82 -22.05 -2.10 4.67
CA VAL A 82 -22.26 -0.65 4.71
C VAL A 82 -21.97 -0.02 3.34
N PRO A 83 -22.65 1.07 2.97
CA PRO A 83 -22.35 1.78 1.74
C PRO A 83 -21.06 2.59 1.88
N GLY A 84 -20.35 2.76 0.76
CA GLY A 84 -19.34 3.79 0.62
C GLY A 84 -19.97 5.16 0.37
N ILE A 85 -19.58 6.16 1.16
CA ILE A 85 -20.03 7.55 1.05
C ILE A 85 -18.87 8.47 0.66
N SER A 86 -19.19 9.65 0.11
CA SER A 86 -18.17 10.63 -0.31
C SER A 86 -17.13 10.07 -1.28
N ILE A 87 -17.59 9.36 -2.32
CA ILE A 87 -16.73 8.78 -3.35
C ILE A 87 -16.10 9.91 -4.18
N ASN A 88 -14.77 9.90 -4.30
CA ASN A 88 -13.98 10.82 -5.09
C ASN A 88 -13.11 10.01 -6.05
N ASN A 89 -13.35 10.15 -7.35
CA ASN A 89 -12.62 9.44 -8.39
C ASN A 89 -11.42 10.24 -8.90
N THR A 90 -10.37 9.52 -9.28
CA THR A 90 -9.30 9.96 -10.18
C THR A 90 -9.23 9.00 -11.37
N SER A 91 -8.30 9.20 -12.31
CA SER A 91 -8.15 8.30 -13.46
C SER A 91 -7.63 6.90 -13.12
N SER A 92 -7.02 6.71 -11.94
CA SER A 92 -6.36 5.46 -11.53
C SER A 92 -6.67 5.01 -10.10
N ALA A 93 -7.47 5.78 -9.36
CA ALA A 93 -7.84 5.48 -7.99
C ALA A 93 -9.20 6.09 -7.63
N ALA A 94 -9.82 5.60 -6.56
CA ALA A 94 -10.93 6.28 -5.91
C ALA A 94 -10.73 6.29 -4.40
N SER A 95 -11.26 7.32 -3.73
CA SER A 95 -11.33 7.36 -2.27
C SER A 95 -12.74 7.56 -1.80
N PHE A 96 -13.11 6.91 -0.70
CA PHE A 96 -14.44 6.96 -0.12
C PHE A 96 -14.36 6.80 1.39
N LYS A 97 -15.49 6.96 2.08
CA LYS A 97 -15.63 6.64 3.50
C LYS A 97 -16.64 5.52 3.69
N ALA A 98 -16.47 4.69 4.71
CA ALA A 98 -17.42 3.69 5.14
C ALA A 98 -17.61 3.82 6.65
N LEU A 99 -18.85 3.69 7.13
CA LEU A 99 -19.17 3.74 8.56
C LEU A 99 -19.26 2.32 9.11
N LEU A 100 -18.15 1.78 9.60
CA LEU A 100 -18.03 0.39 10.06
C LEU A 100 -18.23 0.30 11.57
N LYS A 101 -18.70 -0.83 12.09
CA LYS A 101 -18.78 -1.07 13.54
C LYS A 101 -17.42 -1.44 14.09
N SER A 102 -17.06 -0.88 15.24
CA SER A 102 -15.85 -1.24 15.96
C SER A 102 -15.84 -2.71 16.36
N SER A 103 -14.68 -3.36 16.27
CA SER A 103 -14.46 -4.72 16.76
C SER A 103 -13.03 -4.88 17.26
N SER A 104 -12.85 -5.68 18.31
CA SER A 104 -11.53 -6.12 18.77
C SER A 104 -11.03 -7.38 18.08
N SER A 105 -11.87 -8.04 17.28
CA SER A 105 -11.54 -9.26 16.54
C SER A 105 -11.04 -8.92 15.13
N PRO A 106 -10.17 -9.75 14.52
CA PRO A 106 -9.73 -9.54 13.15
C PRO A 106 -10.92 -9.41 12.19
N LEU A 107 -10.92 -8.34 11.39
CA LEU A 107 -11.94 -8.11 10.36
C LEU A 107 -11.35 -8.33 8.98
N LYS A 108 -12.16 -8.83 8.06
CA LYS A 108 -11.89 -8.81 6.62
C LYS A 108 -12.97 -7.98 5.94
N LEU A 109 -12.53 -7.05 5.10
CA LEU A 109 -13.41 -6.18 4.31
C LEU A 109 -13.39 -6.67 2.87
N LEU A 110 -14.56 -7.00 2.32
CA LEU A 110 -14.73 -7.18 0.88
C LEU A 110 -15.39 -5.93 0.32
N ILE A 111 -14.72 -5.27 -0.61
CA ILE A 111 -15.10 -3.97 -1.16
C ILE A 111 -15.60 -4.19 -2.58
N LEU A 112 -16.88 -3.95 -2.80
CA LEU A 112 -17.54 -4.17 -4.07
C LEU A 112 -17.96 -2.83 -4.66
N ALA A 113 -17.37 -2.46 -5.79
CA ALA A 113 -17.73 -1.23 -6.51
C ALA A 113 -18.71 -1.54 -7.64
N ASN A 114 -19.63 -0.61 -7.92
CA ASN A 114 -20.63 -0.69 -9.01
C ASN A 114 -21.42 -2.02 -9.01
N ALA A 115 -21.76 -2.51 -7.83
CA ALA A 115 -22.41 -3.81 -7.64
C ALA A 115 -23.48 -3.78 -6.53
N THR A 116 -23.97 -2.61 -6.12
CA THR A 116 -24.92 -2.48 -5.00
C THR A 116 -26.17 -3.31 -5.24
N ASP A 117 -26.73 -3.28 -6.45
CA ASP A 117 -27.93 -4.04 -6.81
C ASP A 117 -27.71 -5.55 -6.66
N ALA A 118 -26.52 -6.06 -7.04
CA ALA A 118 -26.16 -7.47 -6.88
C ALA A 118 -26.05 -7.86 -5.40
N VAL A 119 -25.50 -6.97 -4.57
CA VAL A 119 -25.39 -7.19 -3.12
C VAL A 119 -26.75 -7.17 -2.46
N ILE A 120 -27.64 -6.26 -2.84
CA ILE A 120 -29.00 -6.16 -2.27
C ILE A 120 -29.86 -7.35 -2.69
N ALA A 121 -29.81 -7.75 -3.97
CA ALA A 121 -30.57 -8.88 -4.48
C ALA A 121 -30.13 -10.22 -3.87
N ASN A 122 -28.86 -10.32 -3.43
CA ASN A 122 -28.27 -11.52 -2.86
C ASN A 122 -27.70 -11.23 -1.46
N GLU A 123 -28.45 -10.47 -0.64
CA GLU A 123 -27.96 -10.00 0.66
C GLU A 123 -27.55 -11.17 1.56
N PRO A 124 -26.28 -11.22 2.02
CA PRO A 124 -25.81 -12.30 2.87
C PRO A 124 -26.54 -12.34 4.22
N SER A 125 -26.75 -13.54 4.74
CA SER A 125 -27.22 -13.72 6.11
C SER A 125 -26.05 -13.63 7.09
N VAL A 126 -26.31 -13.09 8.29
CA VAL A 126 -25.33 -13.07 9.36
C VAL A 126 -24.82 -14.50 9.61
N ASP A 127 -23.50 -14.62 9.76
CA ASP A 127 -22.76 -15.86 9.93
C ASP A 127 -22.67 -16.80 8.71
N ASP A 128 -23.09 -16.34 7.52
CA ASP A 128 -22.71 -16.99 6.26
C ASP A 128 -21.17 -17.03 6.14
N SER A 129 -20.64 -18.16 5.63
CA SER A 129 -19.21 -18.26 5.35
C SER A 129 -18.82 -17.38 4.18
N GLU A 130 -17.57 -16.92 4.16
CA GLU A 130 -17.01 -16.19 3.02
C GLU A 130 -17.26 -16.92 1.69
N ASP A 131 -17.01 -18.23 1.63
CA ASP A 131 -17.24 -19.04 0.42
C ASP A 131 -18.71 -19.05 -0.05
N LEU A 132 -19.67 -19.03 0.87
CA LEU A 132 -21.09 -18.98 0.53
C LEU A 132 -21.45 -17.59 -0.03
N VAL A 133 -20.96 -16.54 0.61
CA VAL A 133 -21.17 -15.16 0.16
C VAL A 133 -20.58 -14.93 -1.23
N LYS A 134 -19.35 -15.39 -1.46
CA LYS A 134 -18.67 -15.31 -2.76
C LYS A 134 -19.51 -15.90 -3.89
N LYS A 135 -20.04 -17.11 -3.68
CA LYS A 135 -20.84 -17.85 -4.66
C LYS A 135 -22.23 -17.26 -4.89
N ASN A 136 -22.77 -16.51 -3.92
CA ASN A 136 -24.13 -15.99 -3.98
C ASN A 136 -24.21 -14.57 -4.56
N ILE A 137 -23.18 -13.73 -4.41
CA ILE A 137 -23.19 -12.36 -4.93
C ILE A 137 -22.93 -12.36 -6.44
N ASN A 138 -24.02 -12.52 -7.18
CA ASN A 138 -24.05 -12.60 -8.63
C ASN A 138 -24.85 -11.45 -9.23
N LEU A 139 -24.38 -10.95 -10.36
CA LEU A 139 -25.09 -9.94 -11.16
C LEU A 139 -25.52 -10.57 -12.48
N ARG A 140 -26.78 -10.34 -12.87
CA ARG A 140 -27.25 -10.70 -14.20
C ARG A 140 -26.52 -9.87 -15.25
N PHE A 141 -25.86 -10.53 -16.18
CA PHE A 141 -25.15 -9.89 -17.28
C PHE A 141 -26.13 -9.43 -18.36
N ASN A 142 -26.04 -8.17 -18.77
CA ASN A 142 -26.85 -7.59 -19.83
C ASN A 142 -26.04 -6.58 -20.67
N ASN A 143 -24.89 -7.02 -21.22
CA ASN A 143 -24.01 -6.21 -22.08
C ASN A 143 -23.62 -4.85 -21.44
N ILE A 144 -23.02 -4.88 -20.26
CA ILE A 144 -22.63 -3.66 -19.53
C ILE A 144 -21.53 -2.89 -20.27
N THR A 145 -21.68 -1.57 -20.36
CA THR A 145 -20.75 -0.67 -21.10
C THR A 145 -20.12 0.42 -20.23
N SER A 146 -20.55 0.56 -18.98
CA SER A 146 -19.98 1.49 -17.99
C SER A 146 -20.20 0.96 -16.59
N ASP A 147 -19.64 1.64 -15.59
CA ASP A 147 -19.84 1.36 -14.17
C ASP A 147 -19.58 -0.13 -13.89
N PHE A 148 -18.39 -0.58 -14.27
CA PHE A 148 -18.05 -2.00 -14.19
C PHE A 148 -17.96 -2.47 -12.75
N PRO A 149 -18.60 -3.61 -12.41
CA PRO A 149 -18.44 -4.21 -11.11
C PRO A 149 -16.97 -4.53 -10.84
N MET A 150 -16.51 -4.19 -9.65
CA MET A 150 -15.14 -4.48 -9.22
C MET A 150 -15.09 -5.00 -7.79
N TYR A 151 -14.07 -5.81 -7.52
CA TYR A 151 -13.80 -6.41 -6.22
C TYR A 151 -12.43 -5.99 -5.69
N GLY A 152 -12.33 -5.68 -4.42
CA GLY A 152 -11.08 -5.60 -3.67
C GLY A 152 -11.27 -6.11 -2.25
N GLU A 153 -10.16 -6.36 -1.56
CA GLU A 153 -10.20 -6.84 -0.18
C GLU A 153 -9.14 -6.17 0.70
N TYR A 154 -9.39 -6.17 2.00
CA TYR A 154 -8.45 -5.70 3.00
C TYR A 154 -8.65 -6.44 4.32
N GLU A 155 -7.56 -6.83 4.98
CA GLU A 155 -7.60 -7.42 6.31
C GLU A 155 -7.20 -6.40 7.37
N LEU A 156 -7.91 -6.42 8.48
CA LEU A 156 -7.64 -5.68 9.70
C LEU A 156 -7.31 -6.70 10.80
N PRO A 157 -6.06 -7.18 10.92
CA PRO A 157 -5.70 -8.26 11.84
C PRO A 157 -5.91 -7.91 13.32
N GLY A 158 -5.93 -6.62 13.66
CA GLY A 158 -6.20 -6.12 15.01
C GLY A 158 -7.65 -5.69 15.24
N GLY A 159 -8.55 -5.91 14.28
CA GLY A 159 -9.91 -5.38 14.30
C GLY A 159 -9.99 -3.88 13.97
N LEU A 160 -11.07 -3.24 14.40
CA LEU A 160 -11.38 -1.84 14.13
C LEU A 160 -11.71 -1.09 15.42
N GLU A 161 -10.87 -0.12 15.80
CA GLU A 161 -11.09 0.69 17.00
C GLU A 161 -11.94 1.94 16.69
N ALA A 162 -12.94 2.24 17.54
CA ALA A 162 -13.86 3.37 17.37
C ALA A 162 -13.25 4.76 17.51
N THR A 163 -12.12 4.87 18.21
CA THR A 163 -11.53 6.14 18.63
C THR A 163 -10.36 6.61 17.76
N VAL A 164 -10.02 5.85 16.71
CA VAL A 164 -8.90 6.13 15.79
C VAL A 164 -9.45 6.60 14.44
N ILE A 165 -8.81 7.61 13.83
CA ILE A 165 -9.07 7.97 12.43
C ILE A 165 -8.46 6.88 11.55
N ASN A 166 -9.29 5.97 11.05
CA ASN A 166 -8.85 4.87 10.22
C ASN A 166 -8.77 5.32 8.74
N ASN A 167 -7.56 5.35 8.16
CA ASN A 167 -7.32 5.59 6.74
C ASN A 167 -6.62 4.37 6.14
N ILE A 168 -7.33 3.64 5.27
CA ILE A 168 -6.87 2.41 4.63
C ILE A 168 -6.47 2.72 3.19
N THR A 169 -5.26 2.33 2.81
CA THR A 169 -4.71 2.48 1.45
C THR A 169 -4.12 1.15 0.96
N GLY A 170 -3.75 1.08 -0.32
CA GLY A 170 -3.13 -0.12 -0.89
C GLY A 170 -4.12 -1.22 -1.31
N ILE A 171 -5.43 -0.92 -1.30
CA ILE A 171 -6.45 -1.85 -1.77
C ILE A 171 -6.45 -1.85 -3.29
N LYS A 172 -6.19 -3.01 -3.90
CA LYS A 172 -6.23 -3.18 -5.35
C LYS A 172 -7.57 -3.76 -5.75
N MET A 173 -8.19 -3.18 -6.78
CA MET A 173 -9.44 -3.68 -7.33
C MET A 173 -9.19 -4.57 -8.55
N LEU A 174 -10.10 -5.52 -8.79
CA LEU A 174 -10.19 -6.34 -10.00
C LEU A 174 -11.58 -6.12 -10.62
N ARG A 175 -11.64 -5.81 -11.91
CA ARG A 175 -12.92 -5.83 -12.65
C ARG A 175 -13.49 -7.25 -12.65
N SER A 176 -14.81 -7.40 -12.53
CA SER A 176 -15.50 -8.70 -12.65
C SER A 176 -15.83 -9.08 -14.10
N ILE A 177 -15.29 -8.35 -15.07
CA ILE A 177 -15.49 -8.55 -16.51
C ILE A 177 -14.16 -8.52 -17.27
N ALA A 178 -14.16 -9.10 -18.45
CA ALA A 178 -13.10 -8.99 -19.45
C ALA A 178 -13.45 -7.96 -20.53
N ARG A 179 -12.43 -7.44 -21.21
CA ARG A 179 -12.56 -6.57 -22.39
C ARG A 179 -12.16 -7.32 -23.66
N VAL A 180 -12.87 -7.08 -24.75
CA VAL A 180 -12.55 -7.63 -26.07
C VAL A 180 -12.31 -6.50 -27.07
N ASP A 181 -11.14 -6.54 -27.71
CA ASP A 181 -10.77 -5.70 -28.84
C ASP A 181 -10.54 -6.58 -30.08
N VAL A 182 -10.84 -6.07 -31.27
CA VAL A 182 -10.61 -6.76 -32.55
C VAL A 182 -9.84 -5.85 -33.49
N LYS A 183 -8.84 -6.38 -34.19
CA LYS A 183 -8.05 -5.65 -35.18
C LYS A 183 -7.92 -6.45 -36.46
N ALA A 184 -8.10 -5.80 -37.61
CA ALA A 184 -7.80 -6.37 -38.93
C ALA A 184 -6.97 -5.40 -39.79
N THR A 185 -6.10 -4.61 -39.15
CA THR A 185 -5.29 -3.57 -39.81
C THR A 185 -4.21 -4.14 -40.73
N GLU A 186 -3.82 -5.40 -40.53
CA GLU A 186 -2.79 -6.09 -41.30
C GLU A 186 -3.36 -6.87 -42.51
N VAL A 187 -4.69 -6.88 -42.70
CA VAL A 187 -5.36 -7.69 -43.72
C VAL A 187 -5.97 -6.82 -44.82
N ALA A 188 -5.23 -6.66 -45.92
CA ALA A 188 -5.60 -5.74 -46.99
C ALA A 188 -6.89 -6.12 -47.75
N ASN A 189 -7.22 -7.41 -47.82
CA ASN A 189 -8.37 -7.93 -48.55
C ASN A 189 -9.62 -8.14 -47.68
N PHE A 190 -9.63 -7.59 -46.47
CA PHE A 190 -10.74 -7.69 -45.54
C PHE A 190 -11.08 -6.34 -44.93
N LYS A 191 -12.36 -5.98 -44.95
CA LYS A 191 -12.89 -4.79 -44.27
C LYS A 191 -13.77 -5.23 -43.11
N LEU A 192 -13.32 -4.99 -41.88
CA LEU A 192 -14.10 -5.23 -40.67
C LEU A 192 -15.24 -4.20 -40.59
N SER A 193 -16.48 -4.66 -40.43
CA SER A 193 -17.67 -3.81 -40.33
C SER A 193 -18.50 -4.04 -39.08
N GLY A 194 -18.30 -5.14 -38.37
CA GLY A 194 -18.99 -5.38 -37.12
C GLY A 194 -18.37 -6.46 -36.24
N VAL A 195 -18.64 -6.39 -34.94
CA VAL A 195 -18.17 -7.35 -33.94
C VAL A 195 -19.33 -7.76 -33.04
N LYS A 196 -19.44 -9.06 -32.75
CA LYS A 196 -20.48 -9.62 -31.89
C LYS A 196 -19.93 -10.77 -31.04
N ALA A 197 -20.33 -10.85 -29.78
CA ALA A 197 -20.09 -12.02 -28.94
C ALA A 197 -21.28 -12.98 -28.97
N TYR A 198 -20.98 -14.27 -28.89
CA TYR A 198 -21.95 -15.35 -28.73
C TYR A 198 -21.67 -16.12 -27.44
N ARG A 199 -22.77 -16.58 -26.81
CA ARG A 199 -22.76 -17.50 -25.68
C ARG A 199 -22.01 -16.99 -24.44
N ALA A 200 -22.01 -15.68 -24.23
CA ALA A 200 -21.58 -15.14 -22.95
C ALA A 200 -22.50 -15.68 -21.85
N ASN A 201 -21.92 -15.90 -20.67
CA ASN A 201 -22.67 -16.29 -19.48
C ASN A 201 -23.70 -15.21 -19.10
N ASP A 202 -24.89 -15.61 -18.67
CA ASP A 202 -25.97 -14.69 -18.29
C ASP A 202 -25.82 -14.10 -16.89
N HIS A 203 -24.83 -14.56 -16.13
CA HIS A 203 -24.46 -14.04 -14.82
C HIS A 203 -22.94 -13.94 -14.66
N LEU A 204 -22.50 -12.97 -13.86
CA LEU A 204 -21.13 -12.85 -13.37
C LEU A 204 -21.09 -12.91 -11.84
N GLN A 205 -20.07 -13.60 -11.30
CA GLN A 205 -19.77 -13.60 -9.86
C GLN A 205 -18.93 -12.36 -9.54
N ILE A 206 -19.39 -11.50 -8.63
CA ILE A 206 -18.68 -10.24 -8.35
C ILE A 206 -17.34 -10.51 -7.67
N ILE A 207 -17.35 -11.38 -6.66
CA ILE A 207 -16.17 -11.76 -5.87
C ILE A 207 -15.51 -13.00 -6.49
N PRO A 208 -14.21 -12.99 -6.84
CA PRO A 208 -13.56 -14.16 -7.44
C PRO A 208 -13.42 -15.31 -6.44
N ASP A 209 -13.39 -16.55 -6.92
CA ASP A 209 -13.06 -17.72 -6.12
C ASP A 209 -11.62 -17.66 -5.61
N GLU A 210 -10.69 -17.13 -6.40
CA GLU A 210 -9.32 -16.83 -5.99
C GLU A 210 -9.26 -15.44 -5.33
N THR A 211 -9.14 -15.40 -4.00
CA THR A 211 -8.97 -14.18 -3.19
C THR A 211 -7.51 -13.90 -2.84
N GLY A 212 -7.18 -12.68 -2.46
CA GLY A 212 -5.81 -12.28 -2.07
C GLY A 212 -4.78 -12.25 -3.21
N VAL A 213 -5.23 -12.46 -4.45
CA VAL A 213 -4.40 -12.46 -5.66
C VAL A 213 -4.56 -11.15 -6.43
N VAL A 214 -3.49 -10.74 -7.11
CA VAL A 214 -3.52 -9.57 -8.02
C VAL A 214 -4.01 -9.94 -9.42
N ARG A 215 -4.21 -11.24 -9.69
CA ARG A 215 -4.68 -11.81 -10.94
C ARG A 215 -5.30 -13.19 -10.67
N VAL A 216 -6.41 -13.49 -11.33
CA VAL A 216 -7.01 -14.83 -11.34
C VAL A 216 -6.34 -15.72 -12.40
N THR A 217 -6.24 -17.00 -12.11
CA THR A 217 -5.82 -18.06 -13.02
C THR A 217 -6.97 -18.95 -13.47
N LEU A 218 -8.12 -18.90 -12.78
CA LEU A 218 -9.33 -19.64 -13.13
C LEU A 218 -10.56 -18.71 -13.12
N PRO A 219 -11.54 -18.94 -14.01
CA PRO A 219 -12.78 -18.18 -14.03
C PRO A 219 -13.64 -18.53 -12.80
N SER A 220 -14.41 -17.57 -12.30
CA SER A 220 -15.45 -17.81 -11.28
C SER A 220 -16.82 -17.67 -11.91
N VAL A 221 -17.29 -18.75 -12.53
CA VAL A 221 -18.60 -18.82 -13.19
C VAL A 221 -19.68 -19.19 -12.17
N PRO A 222 -20.74 -18.37 -11.98
CA PRO A 222 -21.82 -18.70 -11.06
C PRO A 222 -22.48 -20.04 -11.39
N ALA A 223 -22.78 -20.83 -10.35
CA ALA A 223 -23.50 -22.09 -10.53
C ALA A 223 -24.88 -21.83 -11.17
N GLY A 224 -25.20 -22.57 -12.24
CA GLY A 224 -26.44 -22.40 -12.98
C GLY A 224 -26.44 -21.26 -14.00
N SER A 225 -25.34 -20.51 -14.13
CA SER A 225 -25.14 -19.57 -15.24
C SER A 225 -25.20 -20.30 -16.58
N THR A 226 -25.83 -19.69 -17.57
CA THR A 226 -25.98 -20.27 -18.90
C THR A 226 -25.30 -19.40 -19.96
N GLY A 227 -24.46 -20.01 -20.80
CA GLY A 227 -23.80 -19.36 -21.94
C GLY A 227 -24.75 -19.12 -23.10
N ASN A 228 -25.77 -18.27 -22.90
CA ASN A 228 -26.82 -18.01 -23.89
C ASN A 228 -26.99 -16.53 -24.24
N VAL A 229 -26.17 -15.63 -23.67
CA VAL A 229 -26.22 -14.21 -23.98
C VAL A 229 -25.39 -13.93 -25.22
N ASN A 230 -26.09 -13.50 -26.28
CA ASN A 230 -25.46 -12.98 -27.48
C ASN A 230 -25.50 -11.46 -27.43
N SER A 231 -24.40 -10.80 -27.75
CA SER A 231 -24.39 -9.34 -27.78
C SER A 231 -25.17 -8.80 -28.98
N VAL A 232 -25.42 -7.50 -28.99
CA VAL A 232 -25.76 -6.81 -30.24
C VAL A 232 -24.56 -6.88 -31.22
N LEU A 233 -24.81 -6.65 -32.50
CA LEU A 233 -23.74 -6.42 -33.46
C LEU A 233 -23.26 -4.97 -33.29
N TYR A 234 -22.03 -4.80 -32.83
CA TYR A 234 -21.41 -3.48 -32.73
C TYR A 234 -20.84 -3.10 -34.09
N PRO A 235 -21.25 -1.98 -34.69
CA PRO A 235 -20.70 -1.54 -35.96
C PRO A 235 -19.24 -1.09 -35.78
N VAL A 236 -18.43 -1.33 -36.81
CA VAL A 236 -17.07 -0.78 -36.95
C VAL A 236 -17.09 0.24 -38.09
N PRO A 237 -17.17 1.54 -37.77
CA PRO A 237 -17.11 2.60 -38.76
C PRO A 237 -15.83 2.56 -39.61
N ALA A 238 -15.92 3.06 -40.84
CA ALA A 238 -14.77 3.03 -41.76
C ALA A 238 -13.60 3.89 -41.27
N GLU A 239 -13.90 4.95 -40.51
CA GLU A 239 -12.94 5.84 -39.87
C GLU A 239 -12.09 5.18 -38.77
N ASP A 240 -12.54 4.03 -38.23
CA ASP A 240 -11.81 3.26 -37.23
C ASP A 240 -10.81 2.29 -37.87
N LEU A 241 -10.68 2.32 -39.21
CA LEU A 241 -9.61 1.66 -39.97
C LEU A 241 -9.39 0.18 -39.60
N ASN A 242 -10.49 -0.60 -39.53
CA ASN A 242 -10.48 -2.01 -39.13
C ASN A 242 -10.07 -2.26 -37.66
N GLU A 243 -10.20 -1.29 -36.76
CA GLU A 243 -10.02 -1.46 -35.32
C GLU A 243 -11.36 -1.34 -34.57
N PHE A 244 -11.59 -2.24 -33.63
CA PHE A 244 -12.70 -2.21 -32.70
C PHE A 244 -12.13 -2.33 -31.28
N SER A 245 -12.38 -1.33 -30.43
CA SER A 245 -11.73 -1.24 -29.12
C SER A 245 -12.64 -0.60 -28.08
N ALA A 246 -12.57 -1.09 -26.84
CA ALA A 246 -13.27 -0.54 -25.67
C ALA A 246 -14.81 -0.44 -25.82
N GLN A 247 -15.43 -1.46 -26.41
CA GLN A 247 -16.87 -1.47 -26.68
C GLN A 247 -17.55 -2.80 -26.33
N LEU A 248 -16.79 -3.90 -26.24
CA LEU A 248 -17.31 -5.22 -25.91
C LEU A 248 -16.66 -5.72 -24.63
N TYR A 249 -17.49 -6.05 -23.65
CA TYR A 249 -17.07 -6.59 -22.37
C TYR A 249 -17.86 -7.84 -22.05
N LEU A 250 -17.19 -8.84 -21.49
CA LEU A 250 -17.75 -10.18 -21.30
C LEU A 250 -17.58 -10.63 -19.85
N PRO A 251 -18.54 -11.40 -19.32
CA PRO A 251 -18.34 -12.14 -18.07
C PRO A 251 -17.34 -13.27 -18.28
N GLU A 252 -16.87 -13.84 -17.18
CA GLU A 252 -16.02 -15.02 -17.20
C GLU A 252 -16.73 -16.23 -17.81
N ALA A 253 -15.95 -17.14 -18.40
CA ALA A 253 -16.44 -18.38 -19.00
C ALA A 253 -15.45 -19.52 -18.78
N ASP A 254 -15.99 -20.71 -18.52
CA ASP A 254 -15.22 -21.95 -18.44
C ASP A 254 -14.88 -22.50 -19.83
N SER A 255 -13.84 -23.32 -19.90
CA SER A 255 -13.55 -24.10 -21.10
C SER A 255 -14.55 -25.26 -21.22
N PRO A 256 -15.33 -25.35 -22.31
CA PRO A 256 -16.21 -26.49 -22.52
C PRO A 256 -15.43 -27.75 -22.88
N ALA A 257 -16.05 -28.91 -22.63
CA ALA A 257 -15.52 -30.20 -23.05
C ALA A 257 -15.19 -30.20 -24.56
N PRO A 258 -14.14 -30.92 -25.01
CA PRO A 258 -13.66 -30.87 -26.39
C PRO A 258 -14.75 -31.03 -27.48
N ASP A 259 -15.69 -31.96 -27.27
CA ASP A 259 -16.78 -32.24 -28.22
C ASP A 259 -17.81 -31.10 -28.30
N ASN A 260 -17.89 -30.26 -27.28
CA ASN A 260 -18.87 -29.18 -27.16
C ASN A 260 -18.29 -27.79 -27.49
N ARG A 261 -17.00 -27.68 -27.81
CA ARG A 261 -16.32 -26.40 -28.07
C ARG A 261 -17.02 -25.55 -29.13
N VAL A 262 -17.52 -26.18 -30.19
CA VAL A 262 -18.25 -25.45 -31.25
C VAL A 262 -19.60 -24.95 -30.77
N SER A 263 -20.33 -25.74 -29.98
CA SER A 263 -21.72 -25.47 -29.58
C SER A 263 -21.89 -24.74 -28.27
N GLN A 264 -20.84 -24.65 -27.42
CA GLN A 264 -20.95 -24.12 -26.06
C GLN A 264 -19.90 -23.06 -25.70
N ALA A 265 -18.77 -22.96 -26.40
CA ALA A 265 -17.77 -21.93 -26.07
C ALA A 265 -18.31 -20.53 -26.32
N THR A 266 -17.96 -19.60 -25.44
CA THR A 266 -18.01 -18.16 -25.71
C THR A 266 -17.10 -17.86 -26.88
N CYS A 267 -17.62 -17.20 -27.92
CA CYS A 267 -16.83 -16.89 -29.12
C CYS A 267 -17.16 -15.51 -29.67
N ILE A 268 -16.24 -14.96 -30.45
CA ILE A 268 -16.38 -13.69 -31.16
C ILE A 268 -16.69 -13.96 -32.62
N ILE A 269 -17.73 -13.32 -33.13
CA ILE A 269 -18.07 -13.30 -34.55
C ILE A 269 -17.78 -11.91 -35.10
N VAL A 270 -16.99 -11.86 -36.16
CA VAL A 270 -16.74 -10.62 -36.90
C VAL A 270 -17.52 -10.62 -38.20
N GLU A 271 -18.12 -9.48 -38.50
CA GLU A 271 -18.71 -9.16 -39.78
C GLU A 271 -17.68 -8.41 -40.62
N GLY A 272 -17.49 -8.80 -41.87
CA GLY A 272 -16.68 -8.01 -42.78
C GLY A 272 -16.80 -8.41 -44.24
N TYR A 273 -16.22 -7.57 -45.10
CA TYR A 273 -16.28 -7.69 -46.54
C TYR A 273 -14.95 -8.24 -47.06
N TYR A 274 -14.98 -9.42 -47.66
CA TYR A 274 -13.82 -10.09 -48.24
C TYR A 274 -13.70 -9.77 -49.73
N GLU A 275 -12.49 -9.43 -50.20
CA GLU A 275 -12.16 -9.17 -51.62
C GLU A 275 -13.12 -8.18 -52.32
N GLY A 276 -13.59 -7.17 -51.59
CA GLY A 276 -14.49 -6.15 -52.14
C GLY A 276 -15.92 -6.62 -52.44
N SER A 277 -16.36 -7.74 -51.84
CA SER A 277 -17.75 -8.21 -51.89
C SER A 277 -18.76 -7.11 -51.52
N ASP A 278 -19.91 -7.09 -52.17
CA ASP A 278 -21.04 -6.20 -51.85
C ASP A 278 -21.88 -6.70 -50.66
N GLN A 279 -21.68 -7.95 -50.24
CA GLN A 279 -22.35 -8.57 -49.10
C GLN A 279 -21.33 -8.93 -48.02
N PRO A 280 -21.63 -8.69 -46.73
CA PRO A 280 -20.74 -9.09 -45.65
C PRO A 280 -20.75 -10.62 -45.45
N GLY A 281 -19.63 -11.16 -44.98
CA GLY A 281 -19.51 -12.51 -44.46
C GLY A 281 -19.23 -12.50 -42.95
N TYR A 282 -19.57 -13.59 -42.28
CA TYR A 282 -19.38 -13.75 -40.84
C TYR A 282 -18.33 -14.81 -40.50
N TYR A 283 -17.42 -14.49 -39.58
CA TYR A 283 -16.27 -15.33 -39.25
C TYR A 283 -16.15 -15.52 -37.74
N ARG A 284 -15.96 -16.77 -37.31
CA ARG A 284 -15.82 -17.14 -35.91
C ARG A 284 -14.37 -17.09 -35.45
N MET A 285 -14.15 -16.54 -34.26
CA MET A 285 -12.89 -16.56 -33.53
C MET A 285 -13.15 -17.02 -32.09
N ASP A 286 -12.31 -17.90 -31.58
CA ASP A 286 -12.43 -18.47 -30.24
C ASP A 286 -11.30 -17.97 -29.34
N PHE A 287 -11.55 -17.91 -28.02
CA PHE A 287 -10.53 -17.57 -27.03
C PHE A 287 -9.56 -18.74 -26.84
N ASP A 288 -8.27 -18.44 -26.75
CA ASP A 288 -7.18 -19.42 -26.58
C ASP A 288 -7.31 -20.68 -27.45
N PRO A 289 -7.44 -20.52 -28.80
CA PRO A 289 -7.87 -21.60 -29.69
C PRO A 289 -6.85 -22.74 -29.82
N ASP A 290 -5.57 -22.47 -29.53
CA ASP A 290 -4.45 -23.40 -29.69
C ASP A 290 -4.12 -24.17 -28.40
N ASN A 291 -4.72 -23.81 -27.27
CA ASN A 291 -4.44 -24.43 -25.98
C ASN A 291 -5.25 -25.71 -25.78
N VAL A 292 -4.56 -26.84 -25.89
CA VAL A 292 -5.11 -28.19 -25.67
C VAL A 292 -5.22 -28.59 -24.20
N GLU A 293 -4.60 -27.83 -23.28
CA GLU A 293 -4.58 -28.10 -21.83
C GLU A 293 -5.72 -27.41 -21.05
N ASN A 294 -6.93 -27.41 -21.62
CA ASN A 294 -8.22 -27.00 -20.99
C ASN A 294 -8.50 -25.49 -20.81
N ALA A 295 -7.94 -24.60 -21.63
CA ALA A 295 -8.29 -23.16 -21.61
C ALA A 295 -9.07 -22.66 -22.85
N PHE A 296 -9.34 -23.51 -23.85
CA PHE A 296 -10.11 -23.13 -25.05
C PHE A 296 -11.46 -22.53 -24.66
N GLY A 297 -11.77 -21.32 -25.14
CA GLY A 297 -13.02 -20.62 -24.85
C GLY A 297 -13.11 -20.02 -23.44
N GLN A 298 -12.07 -20.16 -22.62
CA GLN A 298 -12.02 -19.59 -21.28
C GLN A 298 -11.89 -18.07 -21.35
N VAL A 299 -12.64 -17.37 -20.50
CA VAL A 299 -12.57 -15.92 -20.34
C VAL A 299 -12.37 -15.62 -18.86
N LEU A 300 -11.34 -14.83 -18.56
CA LEU A 300 -10.96 -14.43 -17.21
C LEU A 300 -11.30 -12.96 -16.97
N ARG A 301 -11.75 -12.64 -15.76
CA ARG A 301 -12.06 -11.26 -15.35
C ARG A 301 -10.81 -10.39 -15.37
N ASN A 302 -11.00 -9.07 -15.47
CA ASN A 302 -9.91 -8.10 -15.44
C ASN A 302 -8.81 -8.35 -16.48
N HIS A 303 -9.17 -9.05 -17.56
CA HIS A 303 -8.30 -9.28 -18.70
C HIS A 303 -8.79 -8.52 -19.93
N LYS A 304 -7.83 -8.11 -20.74
CA LYS A 304 -8.07 -7.63 -22.10
C LYS A 304 -7.73 -8.75 -23.07
N TYR A 305 -8.60 -9.01 -24.03
CA TYR A 305 -8.38 -9.95 -25.13
C TYR A 305 -8.35 -9.18 -26.45
N ILE A 306 -7.21 -9.21 -27.13
CA ILE A 306 -7.05 -8.59 -28.45
C ILE A 306 -7.05 -9.70 -29.49
N PHE A 307 -8.08 -9.71 -30.34
CA PHE A 307 -8.17 -10.59 -31.50
C PHE A 307 -7.55 -9.87 -32.70
N ASN A 308 -6.32 -10.23 -33.04
CA ASN A 308 -5.62 -9.67 -34.18
C ASN A 308 -5.78 -10.59 -35.39
N ILE A 309 -6.64 -10.22 -36.33
CA ILE A 309 -6.90 -10.96 -37.56
C ILE A 309 -5.67 -10.84 -38.45
N LYS A 310 -5.02 -11.97 -38.71
CA LYS A 310 -3.79 -12.08 -39.51
C LYS A 310 -4.05 -12.44 -40.96
N LYS A 311 -5.16 -13.14 -41.22
CA LYS A 311 -5.48 -13.64 -42.55
C LYS A 311 -6.97 -13.89 -42.71
N VAL A 312 -7.51 -13.52 -43.85
CA VAL A 312 -8.82 -13.98 -44.34
C VAL A 312 -8.60 -14.61 -45.73
N SER A 313 -8.97 -15.87 -45.88
CA SER A 313 -8.63 -16.68 -47.07
C SER A 313 -9.84 -17.07 -47.93
N GLY A 314 -11.03 -16.59 -47.62
CA GLY A 314 -12.24 -16.89 -48.37
C GLY A 314 -13.49 -16.21 -47.79
N PRO A 315 -14.63 -16.34 -48.48
CA PRO A 315 -15.91 -15.87 -47.98
C PRO A 315 -16.27 -16.49 -46.62
N GLY A 316 -16.89 -15.69 -45.76
CA GLY A 316 -17.44 -16.13 -44.48
C GLY A 316 -18.82 -16.76 -44.64
N TRP A 317 -19.44 -17.09 -43.50
CA TRP A 317 -20.80 -17.64 -43.47
C TRP A 317 -21.84 -16.59 -43.81
N GLY A 318 -23.05 -17.02 -44.20
CA GLY A 318 -24.12 -16.12 -44.65
C GLY A 318 -24.84 -15.40 -43.51
N SER A 319 -24.64 -15.84 -42.26
CA SER A 319 -25.21 -15.22 -41.07
C SER A 319 -24.30 -15.38 -39.86
N PRO A 320 -24.41 -14.51 -38.83
CA PRO A 320 -23.60 -14.64 -37.63
C PRO A 320 -23.96 -15.89 -36.81
N ASP A 321 -25.22 -16.33 -36.85
CA ASP A 321 -25.68 -17.57 -36.19
C ASP A 321 -25.06 -18.81 -36.85
N GLU A 322 -24.99 -18.84 -38.17
CA GLU A 322 -24.33 -19.92 -38.91
C GLU A 322 -22.83 -19.97 -38.58
N ALA A 323 -22.15 -18.82 -38.52
CA ALA A 323 -20.75 -18.75 -38.12
C ALA A 323 -20.52 -19.27 -36.68
N ALA A 324 -21.37 -18.89 -35.73
CA ALA A 324 -21.25 -19.31 -34.33
C ALA A 324 -21.48 -20.83 -34.11
N ASN A 325 -22.20 -21.48 -35.01
CA ASN A 325 -22.50 -22.92 -34.92
C ASN A 325 -21.58 -23.79 -35.79
N ASN A 326 -20.61 -23.20 -36.48
CA ASN A 326 -19.61 -23.92 -37.25
C ASN A 326 -18.20 -23.69 -36.69
N ARG A 327 -17.24 -24.54 -37.11
CA ARG A 327 -15.83 -24.33 -36.79
C ARG A 327 -15.33 -23.05 -37.46
N SER A 328 -14.36 -22.40 -36.81
CA SER A 328 -13.65 -21.30 -37.45
C SER A 328 -13.08 -21.76 -38.79
N ALA A 329 -13.34 -20.97 -39.82
CA ALA A 329 -12.95 -21.26 -41.19
C ALA A 329 -12.60 -19.96 -41.89
N HIS A 330 -11.61 -20.02 -42.76
CA HIS A 330 -11.16 -18.92 -43.62
C HIS A 330 -10.69 -17.65 -42.90
N ILE A 331 -10.53 -17.68 -41.57
CA ILE A 331 -9.96 -16.61 -40.77
C ILE A 331 -8.87 -17.18 -39.86
N VAL A 332 -7.79 -16.45 -39.68
CA VAL A 332 -6.76 -16.72 -38.67
C VAL A 332 -6.64 -15.47 -37.83
N ALA A 333 -6.84 -15.61 -36.52
CA ALA A 333 -6.68 -14.54 -35.56
C ALA A 333 -5.76 -15.00 -34.43
N GLU A 334 -4.83 -14.14 -34.05
CA GLU A 334 -4.04 -14.29 -32.85
C GLU A 334 -4.83 -13.69 -31.69
N VAL A 335 -4.98 -14.44 -30.59
CA VAL A 335 -5.67 -13.97 -29.39
C VAL A 335 -4.64 -13.69 -28.32
N GLN A 336 -4.51 -12.43 -27.93
CA GLN A 336 -3.59 -12.03 -26.89
C GLN A 336 -4.37 -11.64 -25.64
N ALA A 337 -4.16 -12.40 -24.55
CA ALA A 337 -4.78 -12.16 -23.24
C ALA A 337 -3.80 -11.41 -22.33
N TRP A 338 -4.25 -10.34 -21.68
CA TRP A 338 -3.43 -9.50 -20.81
C TRP A 338 -4.11 -9.24 -19.49
N ASP A 339 -3.35 -9.16 -18.40
CA ASP A 339 -3.85 -8.57 -17.16
C ASP A 339 -3.76 -7.03 -17.21
N ASP A 340 -4.79 -6.33 -16.73
CA ASP A 340 -4.86 -4.86 -16.73
C ASP A 340 -3.95 -4.20 -15.66
N TYR A 341 -2.89 -4.89 -15.22
CA TYR A 341 -1.89 -4.37 -14.25
C TYR A 341 -0.65 -3.77 -14.94
N THR A 342 -0.47 -3.95 -16.25
CA THR A 342 0.68 -3.44 -17.01
C THR A 342 0.40 -2.04 -17.57
N ILE A 343 1.13 -1.02 -17.09
CA ILE A 343 0.87 0.40 -17.41
C ILE A 343 1.19 0.75 -18.88
N ASP A 344 2.07 0.00 -19.58
CA ASP A 344 2.35 0.22 -21.00
C ASP A 344 2.92 -1.01 -21.72
N MET A 345 2.34 -1.40 -22.86
CA MET A 345 2.81 -2.50 -23.71
C MET A 345 2.84 -2.10 -25.18
N SER A 346 3.86 -2.56 -25.90
CA SER A 346 3.99 -2.35 -27.34
C SER A 346 4.00 -3.69 -28.07
N PHE A 347 3.27 -3.78 -29.18
CA PHE A 347 3.13 -4.99 -30.01
C PHE A 347 3.58 -4.76 -31.44
N ASP A 348 4.05 -5.81 -32.10
CA ASP A 348 4.62 -5.76 -33.43
C ASP A 348 4.12 -6.87 -34.36
N GLY A 349 3.22 -7.71 -33.82
CA GLY A 349 2.50 -8.76 -34.53
C GLY A 349 3.04 -10.18 -34.30
N GLU A 350 4.18 -10.35 -33.62
CA GLU A 350 4.79 -11.66 -33.29
C GLU A 350 5.34 -11.72 -31.86
N HIS A 351 5.78 -10.57 -31.32
CA HIS A 351 6.36 -10.48 -29.99
C HIS A 351 5.62 -9.46 -29.11
N HIS A 352 5.86 -9.48 -27.80
CA HIS A 352 5.41 -8.45 -26.86
C HIS A 352 6.51 -7.87 -26.00
N PHE A 353 6.36 -6.60 -25.60
CA PHE A 353 7.21 -5.97 -24.58
C PHE A 353 6.42 -4.99 -23.72
N GLY A 354 6.45 -5.21 -22.41
CA GLY A 354 5.74 -4.44 -21.40
C GLY A 354 6.61 -4.07 -20.21
N VAL A 355 6.29 -2.94 -19.57
CA VAL A 355 6.97 -2.46 -18.36
C VAL A 355 5.97 -2.08 -17.27
N SER A 356 6.31 -2.34 -16.01
CA SER A 356 5.44 -2.02 -14.86
C SER A 356 5.38 -0.53 -14.50
N SER A 357 6.33 0.26 -14.99
CA SER A 357 6.35 1.72 -14.85
C SER A 357 7.22 2.35 -15.94
N ARG A 358 6.89 3.58 -16.34
CA ARG A 358 7.74 4.46 -17.18
C ARG A 358 8.34 5.62 -16.40
N GLU A 359 8.05 5.72 -15.10
CA GLU A 359 8.63 6.71 -14.19
C GLU A 359 9.15 6.02 -12.93
N ILE A 360 10.40 6.29 -12.56
CA ILE A 360 11.01 5.81 -11.33
C ILE A 360 11.50 6.99 -10.51
N ILE A 361 11.09 7.01 -9.25
CA ILE A 361 11.44 8.08 -8.31
C ILE A 361 12.31 7.48 -7.21
N LEU A 362 13.59 7.84 -7.24
CA LEU A 362 14.61 7.42 -6.28
C LEU A 362 14.77 8.47 -5.18
N LYS A 363 15.17 7.98 -4.00
CA LYS A 363 15.55 8.83 -2.86
C LYS A 363 16.88 9.54 -3.14
N ASN A 364 17.19 10.55 -2.34
CA ASN A 364 18.33 11.43 -2.55
C ASN A 364 19.71 10.75 -2.35
N LYS A 365 19.82 9.60 -1.66
CA LYS A 365 21.11 8.93 -1.42
C LYS A 365 21.60 8.08 -2.60
N ALA A 366 22.91 8.02 -2.77
CA ALA A 366 23.57 6.97 -3.52
C ALA A 366 23.18 5.59 -2.95
N GLY A 367 22.93 4.61 -3.81
CA GLY A 367 22.41 3.30 -3.46
C GLY A 367 20.88 3.21 -3.36
N SER A 368 20.14 4.33 -3.42
CA SER A 368 18.67 4.24 -3.53
C SER A 368 18.27 3.56 -4.83
N ALA A 369 17.43 2.53 -4.73
CA ALA A 369 17.03 1.71 -5.86
C ALA A 369 15.51 1.69 -6.06
N GLY A 370 15.10 1.54 -7.32
CA GLY A 370 13.73 1.31 -7.76
C GLY A 370 13.71 0.18 -8.79
N ILE A 371 12.57 -0.50 -8.93
CA ILE A 371 12.45 -1.68 -9.79
C ILE A 371 11.37 -1.41 -10.84
N ILE A 372 11.68 -1.73 -12.10
CA ILE A 372 10.70 -1.88 -13.18
C ILE A 372 10.64 -3.37 -13.52
N SER A 373 9.46 -3.97 -13.42
CA SER A 373 9.24 -5.31 -13.95
C SER A 373 9.05 -5.23 -15.47
N VAL A 374 9.65 -6.16 -16.20
CA VAL A 374 9.61 -6.27 -17.65
C VAL A 374 8.95 -7.59 -18.01
N ASN A 375 7.93 -7.53 -18.84
CA ASN A 375 7.23 -8.70 -19.37
C ASN A 375 7.41 -8.73 -20.89
N THR A 376 8.11 -9.74 -21.39
CA THR A 376 8.41 -9.89 -22.81
C THR A 376 8.67 -11.35 -23.14
N ASP A 377 8.29 -11.76 -24.35
CA ASP A 377 8.69 -13.04 -24.97
C ASP A 377 9.98 -12.92 -25.78
N LEU A 378 10.56 -11.72 -25.89
CA LEU A 378 11.80 -11.51 -26.59
C LEU A 378 12.96 -12.14 -25.81
N PRO A 379 13.90 -12.79 -26.53
CA PRO A 379 15.09 -13.36 -25.90
C PRO A 379 15.99 -12.28 -25.30
N ASP A 380 15.94 -11.05 -25.83
CA ASP A 380 16.68 -9.91 -25.32
C ASP A 380 16.10 -8.55 -25.78
N TYR A 381 16.55 -7.48 -25.14
CA TYR A 381 16.29 -6.08 -25.47
C TYR A 381 17.54 -5.24 -25.19
N THR A 382 17.59 -3.96 -25.53
CA THR A 382 18.73 -3.10 -25.18
C THR A 382 18.27 -1.84 -24.47
N LEU A 383 19.18 -1.26 -23.70
CA LEU A 383 18.99 -0.02 -22.97
C LEU A 383 19.90 1.04 -23.61
N GLN A 384 19.43 2.27 -23.74
CA GLN A 384 20.24 3.38 -24.22
C GLN A 384 19.83 4.65 -23.51
N TRP A 385 20.75 5.52 -23.11
CA TRP A 385 20.35 6.83 -22.59
C TRP A 385 19.57 7.62 -23.64
N ALA A 386 18.69 8.52 -23.22
CA ALA A 386 17.90 9.34 -24.13
C ALA A 386 17.67 10.74 -23.58
N ASP A 387 17.38 11.70 -24.46
CA ASP A 387 16.88 13.01 -24.06
C ASP A 387 15.39 12.95 -23.64
N ALA A 388 14.83 14.08 -23.19
CA ALA A 388 13.43 14.16 -22.76
C ALA A 388 12.40 13.96 -23.89
N ALA A 389 12.83 14.10 -25.15
CA ALA A 389 11.99 13.85 -26.33
C ALA A 389 12.08 12.38 -26.80
N GLY A 390 12.92 11.55 -26.16
CA GLY A 390 13.13 10.16 -26.52
C GLY A 390 14.16 9.96 -27.64
N THR A 391 15.00 10.94 -27.93
CA THR A 391 16.12 10.78 -28.87
C THR A 391 17.25 10.01 -28.18
N PRO A 392 17.69 8.86 -28.70
CA PRO A 392 18.76 8.09 -28.06
C PRO A 392 20.11 8.81 -28.07
N GLN A 393 20.88 8.66 -26.98
CA GLN A 393 22.21 9.21 -26.77
C GLN A 393 23.20 8.12 -26.37
N GLY A 394 24.41 8.14 -26.94
CA GLY A 394 25.43 7.12 -26.71
C GLY A 394 25.16 5.81 -27.46
N THR A 395 25.66 4.69 -26.94
CA THR A 395 25.51 3.35 -27.54
C THR A 395 24.50 2.53 -26.74
N ALA A 396 23.75 1.66 -27.41
CA ALA A 396 22.85 0.71 -26.75
C ALA A 396 23.65 -0.41 -26.05
N ASP A 397 23.21 -0.82 -24.87
CA ASP A 397 23.92 -1.77 -24.00
C ASP A 397 22.92 -2.60 -23.15
N GLN A 398 23.41 -3.60 -22.42
CA GLN A 398 22.66 -4.47 -21.51
C GLN A 398 22.50 -3.88 -20.11
N SER A 399 23.33 -2.91 -19.77
CA SER A 399 23.24 -2.10 -18.56
C SER A 399 23.64 -0.67 -18.89
N LEU A 400 23.07 0.31 -18.20
CA LEU A 400 23.46 1.70 -18.34
C LEU A 400 24.10 2.19 -17.05
N ALA A 401 25.14 3.00 -17.18
CA ALA A 401 25.66 3.79 -16.08
C ALA A 401 26.03 5.17 -16.61
N ASN A 402 25.78 6.21 -15.81
CA ASN A 402 26.36 7.53 -16.02
C ASN A 402 26.88 8.06 -14.68
N GLU A 403 27.08 9.36 -14.58
CA GLU A 403 27.54 9.98 -13.35
C GLU A 403 26.56 9.79 -12.16
N PHE A 404 25.24 9.72 -12.41
CA PHE A 404 24.20 9.79 -11.38
C PHE A 404 23.36 8.52 -11.21
N PHE A 405 23.23 7.70 -12.24
CA PHE A 405 22.32 6.56 -12.26
C PHE A 405 22.94 5.33 -12.90
N LYS A 406 22.54 4.17 -12.39
CA LYS A 406 22.80 2.85 -12.96
C LYS A 406 21.48 2.16 -13.26
N VAL A 407 21.36 1.51 -14.40
CA VAL A 407 20.22 0.67 -14.77
C VAL A 407 20.77 -0.71 -15.12
N GLU A 408 20.34 -1.74 -14.40
CA GLU A 408 20.78 -3.11 -14.60
C GLU A 408 19.61 -4.04 -14.83
N LYS A 409 19.76 -4.98 -15.75
CA LYS A 409 18.84 -6.11 -15.89
C LYS A 409 19.15 -7.19 -14.87
N THR A 410 18.13 -7.88 -14.38
CA THR A 410 18.30 -9.17 -13.73
C THR A 410 18.72 -10.25 -14.74
N GLN A 411 19.27 -11.38 -14.27
CA GLN A 411 19.81 -12.46 -15.12
C GLN A 411 18.84 -12.96 -16.21
N ASN A 412 17.53 -12.86 -15.98
CA ASN A 412 16.48 -13.30 -16.89
C ASN A 412 15.78 -12.14 -17.63
N GLY A 413 16.27 -10.90 -17.52
CA GLY A 413 15.68 -9.72 -18.17
C GLY A 413 14.30 -9.30 -17.68
N SER A 414 13.71 -10.01 -16.70
CA SER A 414 12.36 -9.76 -16.19
C SER A 414 12.24 -8.54 -15.27
N GLN A 415 13.37 -7.97 -14.85
CA GLN A 415 13.40 -6.76 -14.03
C GLN A 415 14.56 -5.85 -14.43
N LEU A 416 14.33 -4.56 -14.35
CA LEU A 416 15.34 -3.51 -14.34
C LEU A 416 15.46 -2.96 -12.92
N VAL A 417 16.68 -2.96 -12.39
CA VAL A 417 17.05 -2.32 -11.12
C VAL A 417 17.73 -0.99 -11.44
N ILE A 418 17.08 0.11 -11.05
CA ILE A 418 17.58 1.46 -11.26
C ILE A 418 18.14 1.95 -9.94
N THR A 419 19.42 2.30 -9.89
CA THR A 419 20.11 2.72 -8.67
C THR A 419 20.72 4.11 -8.84
N ALA A 420 20.58 4.97 -7.83
CA ALA A 420 21.31 6.23 -7.78
C ALA A 420 22.79 5.99 -7.43
N LEU A 421 23.73 6.55 -8.19
CA LEU A 421 25.18 6.39 -7.97
C LEU A 421 25.79 7.49 -7.09
N GLN A 422 25.09 8.62 -6.95
CA GLN A 422 25.53 9.75 -6.14
C GLN A 422 24.38 10.30 -5.30
N ASN A 423 24.74 11.02 -4.23
CA ASN A 423 23.78 11.78 -3.44
C ASN A 423 23.28 13.00 -4.25
N ASN A 424 21.98 13.28 -4.25
CA ASN A 424 21.39 14.52 -4.76
C ASN A 424 21.15 15.50 -3.60
N SER A 425 22.12 16.39 -3.36
CA SER A 425 22.16 17.28 -2.20
C SER A 425 21.66 18.71 -2.46
N ALA A 426 21.07 19.01 -3.63
CA ALA A 426 20.62 20.36 -3.99
C ALA A 426 19.08 20.49 -3.97
N SER A 427 18.58 21.37 -3.10
CA SER A 427 17.16 21.55 -2.74
C SER A 427 16.19 21.85 -3.87
N ASN A 428 16.72 22.37 -4.98
CA ASN A 428 15.97 22.83 -6.14
C ASN A 428 16.30 22.06 -7.43
N ILE A 429 17.14 21.02 -7.36
CA ILE A 429 17.56 20.26 -8.53
C ILE A 429 17.03 18.84 -8.44
N ARG A 430 16.01 18.54 -9.24
CA ARG A 430 15.65 17.14 -9.55
C ARG A 430 16.65 16.64 -10.58
N ARG A 431 17.54 15.73 -10.17
CA ARG A 431 18.34 15.01 -11.17
C ARG A 431 17.39 14.11 -11.93
N THR A 432 17.30 14.36 -13.22
CA THR A 432 16.39 13.65 -14.11
C THR A 432 17.22 13.08 -15.23
N GLN A 433 17.00 11.81 -15.54
CA GLN A 433 17.62 11.14 -16.67
C GLN A 433 16.58 10.28 -17.36
N ASN A 434 16.59 10.27 -18.69
CA ASN A 434 15.76 9.34 -19.45
C ASN A 434 16.63 8.26 -20.07
N PHE A 435 16.08 7.05 -20.16
CA PHE A 435 16.64 5.99 -20.98
C PHE A 435 15.54 5.36 -21.84
N MET A 436 15.96 4.87 -22.99
CA MET A 436 15.15 4.16 -23.95
C MET A 436 15.39 2.66 -23.78
N ILE A 437 14.33 1.90 -23.67
CA ILE A 437 14.34 0.46 -23.87
C ILE A 437 14.04 0.20 -25.35
N THR A 438 14.97 -0.43 -26.06
CA THR A 438 14.78 -0.83 -27.46
C THR A 438 14.64 -2.34 -27.53
N ALA A 439 13.48 -2.79 -27.95
CA ALA A 439 13.14 -4.20 -28.05
C ALA A 439 12.50 -4.41 -29.43
N HIS A 440 13.21 -5.07 -30.33
CA HIS A 440 12.85 -5.11 -31.77
C HIS A 440 12.58 -3.69 -32.34
N ARG A 441 11.34 -3.42 -32.75
CA ARG A 441 10.93 -2.14 -33.32
C ARG A 441 10.40 -1.15 -32.27
N TRP A 442 10.22 -1.58 -31.02
CA TRP A 442 9.71 -0.72 -29.95
C TRP A 442 10.81 0.08 -29.31
N ARG A 443 10.43 1.30 -28.93
CA ARG A 443 11.26 2.27 -28.25
C ARG A 443 10.43 2.83 -27.09
N ILE A 444 10.73 2.38 -25.88
CA ILE A 444 10.01 2.75 -24.65
C ILE A 444 10.87 3.71 -23.85
N LEU A 445 10.42 4.96 -23.74
CA LEU A 445 11.10 5.98 -22.94
C LEU A 445 10.72 5.83 -21.46
N VAL A 446 11.73 5.75 -20.60
CA VAL A 446 11.59 5.68 -19.15
C VAL A 446 12.29 6.88 -18.52
N ASN A 447 11.60 7.54 -17.59
CA ASN A 447 12.11 8.67 -16.83
C ASN A 447 12.58 8.23 -15.43
N ILE A 448 13.81 8.59 -15.07
CA ILE A 448 14.36 8.42 -13.72
C ILE A 448 14.44 9.80 -13.08
N GLN A 449 13.90 9.93 -11.87
CA GLN A 449 14.04 11.11 -11.03
C GLN A 449 14.74 10.72 -9.74
N GLN A 450 15.80 11.43 -9.38
CA GLN A 450 16.30 11.44 -8.01
C GLN A 450 15.77 12.67 -7.32
N ARG A 451 14.84 12.49 -6.39
CA ARG A 451 14.32 13.62 -5.61
C ARG A 451 15.33 14.02 -4.55
N TYR A 452 15.40 15.32 -4.31
CA TYR A 452 15.87 15.86 -3.05
C TYR A 452 14.80 15.59 -2.00
N ASP A 453 15.15 14.89 -0.93
CA ASP A 453 14.19 14.51 0.11
C ASP A 453 13.98 15.68 1.08
N VAL A 454 12.71 16.04 1.32
CA VAL A 454 12.32 17.02 2.36
C VAL A 454 12.72 16.50 3.75
N ALA A 455 12.90 15.18 3.92
CA ALA A 455 13.32 14.56 5.17
C ALA A 455 14.69 15.05 5.67
N ALA A 456 15.67 15.28 4.77
CA ALA A 456 17.01 15.75 5.12
C ALA A 456 17.02 17.14 5.81
N TYR A 457 15.92 17.88 5.71
CA TYR A 457 15.75 19.20 6.30
C TYR A 457 14.54 19.25 7.24
N LYS A 458 13.83 18.14 7.42
CA LYS A 458 12.78 18.03 8.42
C LYS A 458 13.42 17.80 9.78
N THR A 459 13.38 18.84 10.61
CA THR A 459 13.73 18.76 12.01
C THR A 459 12.73 17.86 12.75
N ILE A 460 13.21 17.05 13.68
CA ILE A 460 12.39 16.20 14.54
C ILE A 460 12.17 16.93 15.84
N ASP A 461 10.95 17.35 16.11
CA ASP A 461 10.60 18.09 17.33
C ASP A 461 10.36 17.11 18.48
N LEU A 462 11.28 17.10 19.46
CA LEU A 462 11.26 16.24 20.63
C LEU A 462 10.91 17.03 21.90
N LEU A 463 9.77 16.69 22.49
CA LEU A 463 9.30 17.18 23.77
C LEU A 463 9.99 16.45 24.92
N THR A 464 10.57 17.23 25.83
CA THR A 464 11.09 16.78 27.12
C THR A 464 10.56 17.71 28.23
N PHE A 465 10.54 17.26 29.48
CA PHE A 465 9.99 18.06 30.59
C PHE A 465 11.08 18.69 31.47
N ASN A 466 10.87 19.94 31.89
CA ASN A 466 11.78 20.71 32.76
C ASN A 466 11.71 20.28 34.24
N ALA A 467 11.55 18.98 34.49
CA ALA A 467 11.47 18.37 35.81
C ALA A 467 11.95 16.91 35.69
N GLY A 468 12.19 16.22 36.80
CA GLY A 468 12.68 14.83 36.73
C GLY A 468 14.13 14.71 36.25
N LEU A 469 14.62 13.48 36.30
CA LEU A 469 15.96 13.06 35.87
C LEU A 469 15.96 12.66 34.39
N GLY A 470 17.04 12.94 33.67
CA GLY A 470 17.10 12.65 32.23
C GLY A 470 16.54 13.74 31.32
N TYR A 471 16.28 14.94 31.86
CA TYR A 471 15.90 16.12 31.08
C TYR A 471 16.97 16.49 30.04
N LEU A 472 16.58 16.49 28.76
CA LEU A 472 17.48 16.73 27.63
C LEU A 472 17.88 18.20 27.43
N GLY A 473 17.29 19.13 28.19
CA GLY A 473 17.51 20.56 27.94
C GLY A 473 16.72 21.07 26.72
N THR A 474 16.96 22.33 26.38
CA THR A 474 16.41 22.97 25.18
C THR A 474 17.55 23.42 24.28
N ASN A 475 17.45 23.17 22.97
CA ASN A 475 18.46 23.59 21.97
C ASN A 475 17.97 24.68 20.99
N ILE A 476 16.75 25.22 21.18
CA ILE A 476 16.21 26.40 20.47
C ILE A 476 15.90 27.55 21.45
N ILE A 477 16.19 28.80 21.06
CA ILE A 477 15.92 30.09 21.75
C ILE A 477 15.98 30.02 23.30
N GLY A 478 17.09 30.51 23.88
CA GLY A 478 17.29 30.56 25.34
C GLY A 478 17.95 29.30 25.94
N SER A 479 18.81 28.63 25.16
CA SER A 479 19.53 27.37 25.45
C SER A 479 19.56 26.95 26.92
N GLY A 480 18.77 25.94 27.27
CA GLY A 480 18.76 25.35 28.61
C GLY A 480 19.73 24.17 28.70
N ASN A 481 20.45 24.05 29.82
CA ASN A 481 21.33 22.91 30.08
C ASN A 481 20.52 21.62 30.28
N ALA A 482 21.10 20.49 29.89
CA ALA A 482 20.56 19.18 30.20
C ALA A 482 20.83 18.87 31.66
N GLU A 483 20.01 18.00 32.23
CA GLU A 483 20.35 17.32 33.48
C GLU A 483 21.53 16.35 33.23
N ALA A 484 22.35 16.10 34.26
CA ALA A 484 23.61 15.39 34.12
C ALA A 484 23.47 13.98 33.52
N ARG A 485 22.35 13.30 33.76
CA ARG A 485 22.10 11.94 33.23
C ARG A 485 21.77 11.92 31.74
N ALA A 486 21.48 13.08 31.15
CA ALA A 486 21.08 13.20 29.76
C ALA A 486 22.19 13.75 28.84
N THR A 487 23.35 14.16 29.38
CA THR A 487 24.37 14.89 28.61
C THR A 487 24.98 14.07 27.48
N GLY A 488 25.21 12.77 27.68
CA GLY A 488 25.71 11.87 26.66
C GLY A 488 24.72 11.69 25.50
N LEU A 489 23.46 11.36 25.83
CA LEU A 489 22.39 11.24 24.84
C LEU A 489 22.13 12.57 24.12
N ARG A 490 22.10 13.70 24.83
CA ARG A 490 21.97 15.03 24.22
C ARG A 490 23.11 15.30 23.24
N GLY A 491 24.34 14.95 23.60
CA GLY A 491 25.50 15.03 22.71
C GLY A 491 25.24 14.30 21.40
N ILE A 492 24.80 13.03 21.48
CA ILE A 492 24.47 12.20 20.32
C ILE A 492 23.43 12.87 19.42
N LEU A 493 22.35 13.41 20.00
CA LEU A 493 21.23 14.03 19.26
C LEU A 493 21.57 15.40 18.65
N ASN A 494 22.44 16.17 19.30
CA ASN A 494 22.90 17.47 18.82
C ASN A 494 23.98 17.37 17.75
N ASN A 495 24.71 16.26 17.70
CA ASN A 495 25.81 16.08 16.76
C ASN A 495 25.25 15.87 15.33
N GLN A 496 25.45 16.88 14.48
CA GLN A 496 24.97 16.88 13.10
C GLN A 496 25.62 15.82 12.21
N ASN A 497 26.76 15.27 12.61
CA ASN A 497 27.37 14.11 11.92
C ASN A 497 26.62 12.81 12.23
N ASN A 498 25.85 12.78 13.33
CA ASN A 498 24.95 11.68 13.64
C ASN A 498 23.58 11.93 13.02
N PHE A 499 22.93 13.03 13.40
CA PHE A 499 21.57 13.41 13.01
C PHE A 499 21.59 14.80 12.38
N GLY A 500 21.64 14.84 11.05
CA GLY A 500 21.72 16.09 10.32
C GLY A 500 21.66 15.86 8.81
N PRO A 501 21.58 16.93 7.99
CA PRO A 501 21.41 16.80 6.54
C PRO A 501 22.56 16.03 5.85
N ALA A 502 23.73 16.00 6.49
CA ALA A 502 24.90 15.24 6.07
C ALA A 502 25.34 14.18 7.09
N GLY A 503 24.50 13.92 8.10
CA GLY A 503 24.78 12.96 9.17
C GLY A 503 24.58 11.50 8.74
N THR A 504 24.96 10.60 9.64
CA THR A 504 24.77 9.15 9.48
C THR A 504 23.27 8.81 9.29
N VAL A 505 22.40 9.47 10.04
CA VAL A 505 20.95 9.49 9.84
C VAL A 505 20.58 10.85 9.27
N GLU A 506 20.08 10.83 8.04
CA GLU A 506 19.75 12.05 7.33
C GLU A 506 18.40 12.62 7.78
N CYS A 507 18.46 13.78 8.43
CA CYS A 507 17.31 14.53 8.93
C CYS A 507 17.69 16.00 9.16
N GLY A 508 16.74 16.88 9.49
CA GLY A 508 17.04 18.26 9.92
C GLY A 508 17.70 18.35 11.31
N GLY A 509 17.96 17.21 11.96
CA GLY A 509 18.41 17.11 13.35
C GLY A 509 17.25 17.04 14.35
N TYR A 510 17.58 16.79 15.61
CA TYR A 510 16.62 16.82 16.71
C TYR A 510 16.52 18.22 17.32
N ASN A 511 15.31 18.77 17.34
CA ASN A 511 14.99 19.94 18.11
C ASN A 511 14.48 19.51 19.50
N LEU A 512 15.24 19.85 20.53
CA LEU A 512 14.95 19.50 21.91
C LEU A 512 14.23 20.68 22.56
N ILE A 513 13.00 20.44 23.01
CA ILE A 513 12.15 21.48 23.61
C ILE A 513 11.73 21.04 25.00
N GLY A 514 12.16 21.82 25.98
CA GLY A 514 11.80 21.68 27.38
C GLY A 514 10.51 22.41 27.76
N VAL A 515 9.52 21.68 28.27
CA VAL A 515 8.25 22.23 28.75
C VAL A 515 8.05 21.93 30.23
N SER A 516 7.47 22.86 30.98
CA SER A 516 7.12 22.62 32.39
C SER A 516 6.04 21.55 32.50
N ALA A 517 6.31 20.50 33.27
CA ALA A 517 5.28 19.54 33.65
C ALA A 517 4.25 20.23 34.58
N SER A 518 2.97 19.95 34.34
CA SER A 518 1.87 20.45 35.17
C SER A 518 0.80 19.40 35.21
N ASN A 519 0.58 18.84 36.40
CA ASN A 519 -0.28 17.69 36.62
C ASN A 519 -1.68 17.92 36.04
N ASN A 520 -2.07 17.07 35.10
CA ASN A 520 -3.33 17.06 34.35
C ASN A 520 -3.62 18.35 33.54
N ASN A 521 -2.62 19.21 33.36
CA ASN A 521 -2.77 20.51 32.69
C ASN A 521 -2.03 20.58 31.34
N LEU A 522 -1.41 19.49 30.87
CA LEU A 522 -0.87 19.44 29.52
C LEU A 522 -2.02 19.35 28.50
N THR A 523 -1.87 19.97 27.34
CA THR A 523 -2.95 20.06 26.33
C THR A 523 -2.68 19.19 25.12
N ASP A 524 -3.72 18.73 24.43
CA ASP A 524 -3.56 18.01 23.15
C ASP A 524 -2.87 18.88 22.10
N ALA A 525 -3.12 20.20 22.13
CA ALA A 525 -2.45 21.17 21.27
C ALA A 525 -0.93 21.23 21.53
N LEU A 526 -0.51 21.13 22.79
CA LEU A 526 0.90 21.02 23.15
C LEU A 526 1.50 19.76 22.53
N PHE A 527 0.94 18.58 22.83
CA PHE A 527 1.45 17.33 22.30
C PHE A 527 1.46 17.33 20.77
N ALA A 528 0.42 17.87 20.14
CA ALA A 528 0.29 17.88 18.69
C ALA A 528 1.42 18.59 17.94
N ALA A 529 2.15 19.50 18.60
CA ALA A 529 3.28 20.24 18.06
C ALA A 529 4.58 19.44 17.97
N PHE A 530 4.63 18.23 18.53
CA PHE A 530 5.84 17.41 18.59
C PHE A 530 5.70 16.11 17.81
N ASP A 531 6.86 15.63 17.33
CA ASP A 531 7.03 14.34 16.67
C ASP A 531 7.40 13.24 17.68
N VAL A 532 8.16 13.60 18.71
CA VAL A 532 8.62 12.68 19.76
C VAL A 532 8.28 13.26 21.13
N VAL A 533 7.78 12.42 22.04
CA VAL A 533 7.54 12.80 23.44
C VAL A 533 8.37 11.87 24.33
N TYR A 534 9.26 12.45 25.13
CA TYR A 534 10.06 11.72 26.10
C TYR A 534 9.60 12.00 27.52
N VAL A 535 8.85 11.06 28.09
CA VAL A 535 8.42 11.06 29.50
C VAL A 535 9.50 10.35 30.34
N HIS A 536 10.51 11.13 30.70
CA HIS A 536 11.65 10.72 31.54
C HIS A 536 11.37 10.98 33.02
N TYR A 537 11.81 10.08 33.90
CA TYR A 537 11.73 10.12 35.37
C TYR A 537 10.64 11.04 35.96
N MET A 538 9.37 10.88 35.53
CA MET A 538 8.28 11.76 35.93
C MET A 538 7.54 11.18 37.14
N SER A 539 7.44 11.92 38.24
CA SER A 539 6.58 11.49 39.33
C SER A 539 5.10 11.67 38.98
N ASN A 540 4.22 10.87 39.62
CA ASN A 540 2.77 10.98 39.46
C ASN A 540 2.20 12.35 39.89
N SER A 541 2.95 13.14 40.68
CA SER A 541 2.56 14.48 41.08
C SER A 541 2.80 15.54 40.00
N LEU A 542 3.59 15.21 38.97
CA LEU A 542 3.96 16.10 37.87
C LEU A 542 3.33 15.68 36.54
N PHE A 543 3.20 14.37 36.30
CA PHE A 543 2.59 13.81 35.10
C PHE A 543 1.39 12.94 35.48
N GLY A 544 0.20 13.52 35.36
CA GLY A 544 -1.03 12.95 35.86
C GLY A 544 -1.66 11.91 34.93
N ILE A 545 -2.80 11.35 35.35
CA ILE A 545 -3.58 10.38 34.56
C ILE A 545 -4.08 11.00 33.26
N SER A 546 -4.56 12.25 33.30
CA SER A 546 -5.01 12.95 32.10
C SER A 546 -3.85 13.20 31.13
N ASP A 547 -2.67 13.53 31.64
CA ASP A 547 -1.49 13.74 30.80
C ASP A 547 -1.04 12.42 30.14
N ALA A 548 -1.08 11.31 30.89
CA ALA A 548 -0.81 9.97 30.39
C ALA A 548 -1.75 9.56 29.25
N GLN A 549 -3.05 9.77 29.43
CA GLN A 549 -4.06 9.51 28.40
C GLN A 549 -3.82 10.37 27.15
N LYS A 550 -3.49 11.65 27.33
CA LYS A 550 -3.19 12.56 26.20
C LYS A 550 -1.93 12.13 25.46
N ALA A 551 -0.85 11.76 26.16
CA ALA A 551 0.36 11.26 25.52
C ALA A 551 0.12 9.93 24.78
N HIS A 552 -0.66 9.02 25.36
CA HIS A 552 -1.03 7.76 24.70
C HIS A 552 -1.92 8.00 23.47
N ASN A 553 -2.92 8.87 23.57
CA ASN A 553 -3.77 9.25 22.44
C ASN A 553 -2.96 9.99 21.36
N TRP A 554 -2.01 10.83 21.75
CA TRP A 554 -1.14 11.55 20.84
C TRP A 554 -0.30 10.61 19.95
N VAL A 555 0.32 9.57 20.53
CA VAL A 555 1.13 8.61 19.76
C VAL A 555 0.26 7.69 18.89
N LYS A 556 -0.98 7.42 19.29
CA LYS A 556 -1.97 6.68 18.48
C LYS A 556 -2.49 7.51 17.30
N ALA A 557 -2.61 8.82 17.46
CA ALA A 557 -3.24 9.71 16.48
C ALA A 557 -2.50 9.84 15.15
N LYS A 558 -1.18 9.59 15.10
CA LYS A 558 -0.39 9.59 13.86
C LYS A 558 0.70 8.52 13.89
N LYS A 559 0.97 7.92 12.75
CA LYS A 559 2.03 6.90 12.59
C LYS A 559 3.44 7.46 12.60
N ASN A 560 3.61 8.76 12.38
CA ASN A 560 4.89 9.45 12.42
C ASN A 560 5.20 10.07 13.79
N ARG A 561 4.75 9.43 14.87
CA ARG A 561 4.98 9.85 16.26
C ARG A 561 5.57 8.73 17.09
N VAL A 562 6.47 9.07 18.00
CA VAL A 562 7.12 8.11 18.89
C VAL A 562 7.07 8.57 20.35
N LEU A 563 6.64 7.69 21.24
CA LEU A 563 6.64 7.92 22.68
C LEU A 563 7.84 7.19 23.30
N ILE A 564 8.59 7.88 24.16
CA ILE A 564 9.63 7.28 24.99
C ILE A 564 9.17 7.40 26.44
N VAL A 565 9.20 6.29 27.18
CA VAL A 565 8.79 6.24 28.58
C VAL A 565 9.87 5.58 29.41
N SER A 566 10.31 6.26 30.47
CA SER A 566 11.21 5.65 31.45
C SER A 566 10.46 5.04 32.63
N TYR A 567 11.02 3.98 33.23
CA TYR A 567 10.40 3.28 34.37
C TYR A 567 11.40 2.81 35.44
N ASP A 568 12.36 3.69 35.75
CA ASP A 568 13.50 3.47 36.64
C ASP A 568 13.14 3.02 38.07
N ALA A 569 12.02 3.52 38.60
CA ALA A 569 11.58 3.23 39.96
C ALA A 569 10.05 3.13 40.07
N SER A 570 9.58 2.59 41.21
CA SER A 570 8.17 2.28 41.44
C SER A 570 7.22 3.48 41.48
N ASP A 571 7.76 4.69 41.53
CA ASP A 571 7.03 5.97 41.53
C ASP A 571 7.27 6.80 40.26
N VAL A 572 8.00 6.25 39.29
CA VAL A 572 8.36 6.90 38.03
C VAL A 572 7.40 6.50 36.91
N SER A 573 6.84 7.48 36.23
CA SER A 573 5.97 7.37 35.05
C SER A 573 4.78 6.41 35.22
N GLN A 574 4.37 6.13 36.45
CA GLN A 574 3.44 5.03 36.75
C GLN A 574 2.07 5.24 36.11
N ASN A 575 1.59 6.50 36.06
CA ASN A 575 0.34 6.81 35.36
C ASN A 575 0.42 6.47 33.87
N LEU A 576 1.55 6.75 33.22
CA LEU A 576 1.75 6.45 31.80
C LEU A 576 1.98 4.95 31.55
N LEU A 577 2.79 4.29 32.38
CA LEU A 577 3.01 2.85 32.28
C LEU A 577 1.71 2.08 32.44
N LYS A 578 0.89 2.45 33.44
CA LYS A 578 -0.44 1.86 33.64
C LYS A 578 -1.35 2.04 32.42
N GLU A 579 -1.29 3.21 31.79
CA GLU A 579 -2.09 3.55 30.61
C GLU A 579 -1.66 2.75 29.37
N ILE A 580 -0.36 2.59 29.12
CA ILE A 580 0.14 1.94 27.89
C ILE A 580 0.34 0.42 28.01
N LEU A 581 0.52 -0.10 29.23
CA LEU A 581 0.71 -1.54 29.51
C LEU A 581 -0.56 -2.22 30.06
N GLY A 582 -1.65 -1.48 30.28
CA GLY A 582 -2.89 -2.03 30.85
C GLY A 582 -2.79 -2.37 32.34
N GLY A 583 -1.76 -1.89 33.05
CA GLY A 583 -1.51 -2.17 34.46
C GLY A 583 -0.02 -2.15 34.83
N ASN A 584 0.28 -2.31 36.13
CA ASN A 584 1.66 -2.35 36.65
C ASN A 584 2.12 -3.77 37.04
N SER A 585 1.29 -4.79 36.82
CA SER A 585 1.53 -6.16 37.30
C SER A 585 2.71 -6.88 36.62
N GLY A 586 3.21 -6.36 35.51
CA GLY A 586 4.32 -6.94 34.74
C GLY A 586 5.63 -6.17 34.81
N ILE A 587 5.81 -5.26 35.79
CA ILE A 587 7.05 -4.51 35.98
C ILE A 587 7.67 -4.88 37.33
N SER A 588 8.96 -5.18 37.33
CA SER A 588 9.77 -5.35 38.54
C SER A 588 10.65 -4.12 38.74
N PHE A 589 10.61 -3.54 39.94
CA PHE A 589 11.51 -2.45 40.33
C PHE A 589 12.59 -3.02 41.24
N ILE A 590 13.82 -3.01 40.76
CA ILE A 590 14.91 -3.77 41.34
C ILE A 590 15.84 -2.80 42.07
N ARG A 591 16.23 -3.19 43.28
CA ARG A 591 17.35 -2.56 43.99
C ARG A 591 18.54 -3.52 43.98
N SER A 592 19.34 -3.48 42.93
CA SER A 592 20.59 -4.25 42.83
C SER A 592 21.66 -3.50 42.07
N ASN A 593 22.88 -3.48 42.62
CA ASN A 593 24.08 -3.01 41.93
C ASN A 593 24.81 -4.15 41.20
N THR A 594 24.18 -5.32 41.04
CA THR A 594 24.80 -6.50 40.43
C THR A 594 24.56 -6.55 38.93
N GLY A 595 25.65 -6.49 38.16
CA GLY A 595 25.68 -6.83 36.73
C GLY A 595 25.27 -5.69 35.80
N ALA A 596 25.93 -5.64 34.65
CA ALA A 596 25.53 -4.83 33.51
C ALA A 596 24.29 -5.45 32.83
N PHE A 597 23.54 -4.67 32.05
CA PHE A 597 22.41 -5.11 31.23
C PHE A 597 22.90 -5.79 29.95
N PRO A 598 22.88 -7.14 29.84
CA PRO A 598 23.28 -7.83 28.62
C PRO A 598 22.33 -7.53 27.45
N LEU A 599 22.84 -7.69 26.23
CA LEU A 599 21.99 -7.74 25.04
C LEU A 599 20.96 -8.88 25.14
N ALA A 600 19.76 -8.63 24.64
CA ALA A 600 18.81 -9.68 24.37
C ALA A 600 19.33 -10.63 23.28
N ASN A 601 18.82 -11.86 23.26
CA ASN A 601 19.19 -12.83 22.22
C ASN A 601 18.92 -12.25 20.82
N PRO A 602 19.85 -12.43 19.86
CA PRO A 602 19.72 -11.84 18.54
C PRO A 602 18.59 -12.51 17.75
N VAL A 603 17.61 -11.70 17.33
CA VAL A 603 16.49 -12.08 16.46
C VAL A 603 16.33 -11.02 15.38
N ASP A 604 15.69 -11.34 14.26
CA ASP A 604 15.59 -10.40 13.12
C ASP A 604 14.97 -9.05 13.53
N SER A 605 14.03 -9.07 14.48
CA SER A 605 13.38 -7.86 15.00
C SER A 605 14.26 -6.96 15.87
N ASN A 606 15.40 -7.42 16.40
CA ASN A 606 16.31 -6.57 17.21
C ASN A 606 17.69 -6.35 16.57
N ARG A 607 17.97 -6.98 15.41
CA ARG A 607 19.23 -6.81 14.67
C ARG A 607 19.49 -5.38 14.21
N TYR A 608 18.43 -4.58 13.98
CA TYR A 608 18.56 -3.16 13.65
C TYR A 608 19.42 -2.40 14.67
N PHE A 609 19.31 -2.72 15.97
CA PHE A 609 20.04 -1.98 16.99
C PHE A 609 21.49 -2.45 17.18
N THR A 610 21.79 -3.68 16.78
CA THR A 610 23.06 -4.35 17.10
C THR A 610 23.96 -4.59 15.89
N SER A 611 23.42 -4.75 14.68
CA SER A 611 24.21 -5.19 13.51
C SER A 611 23.77 -4.64 12.15
N THR A 612 22.51 -4.24 11.98
CA THR A 612 22.00 -3.81 10.66
C THR A 612 21.59 -2.35 10.60
N GLY A 613 21.56 -1.64 11.73
CA GLY A 613 21.25 -0.22 11.78
C GLY A 613 22.38 0.67 11.27
N PRO A 614 22.10 1.95 11.03
CA PRO A 614 23.03 2.91 10.43
C PRO A 614 24.30 3.15 11.25
N PHE A 615 24.25 3.01 12.58
CA PHE A 615 25.42 3.12 13.46
C PHE A 615 26.10 1.79 13.78
N THR A 616 25.70 0.70 13.12
CA THR A 616 26.27 -0.66 13.30
C THR A 616 26.62 -1.36 12.00
N SER A 617 26.51 -0.65 10.88
CA SER A 617 26.79 -1.13 9.53
C SER A 617 27.60 -0.08 8.75
N GLY A 618 28.08 -0.45 7.56
CA GLY A 618 28.87 0.45 6.71
C GLY A 618 30.20 0.84 7.36
N SER A 619 30.36 2.12 7.69
CA SER A 619 31.56 2.64 8.37
C SER A 619 31.66 2.26 9.84
N TYR A 620 30.59 1.74 10.44
CA TYR A 620 30.57 1.24 11.80
C TYR A 620 30.62 -0.29 11.84
N THR A 621 31.21 -0.83 12.90
CA THR A 621 31.15 -2.27 13.19
C THR A 621 29.92 -2.60 14.02
N PRO A 622 29.38 -3.83 13.91
CA PRO A 622 28.34 -4.32 14.81
C PRO A 622 28.72 -4.18 16.28
N VAL A 623 27.70 -4.07 17.14
CA VAL A 623 27.86 -4.19 18.60
C VAL A 623 28.42 -5.56 18.92
N SER A 624 29.42 -5.63 19.81
CA SER A 624 30.05 -6.88 20.20
C SER A 624 29.03 -7.88 20.78
N THR A 625 29.13 -9.16 20.42
CA THR A 625 28.17 -10.20 20.85
C THR A 625 28.11 -10.43 22.36
N GLY A 626 29.20 -10.14 23.09
CA GLY A 626 29.26 -10.19 24.55
C GLY A 626 29.00 -8.84 25.24
N PHE A 627 28.50 -7.85 24.51
CA PHE A 627 28.24 -6.53 25.05
C PHE A 627 27.16 -6.58 26.14
N SER A 628 27.39 -5.81 27.19
CA SER A 628 26.40 -5.46 28.20
C SER A 628 26.54 -3.99 28.50
N LEU A 629 25.43 -3.26 28.54
CA LEU A 629 25.41 -1.85 28.92
C LEU A 629 25.51 -1.77 30.44
N ARG A 630 26.31 -0.87 31.01
CA ARG A 630 26.43 -0.76 32.46
C ARG A 630 25.06 -0.55 33.12
N ASN A 631 24.98 -0.98 34.38
CA ASN A 631 23.99 -0.50 35.34
C ASN A 631 24.66 0.63 36.15
N TYR A 632 24.16 1.86 36.05
CA TYR A 632 24.86 3.04 36.59
C TYR A 632 24.80 3.10 38.12
N ASP A 633 23.62 2.86 38.68
CA ASP A 633 23.39 2.81 40.11
C ASP A 633 22.76 1.46 40.53
N SER A 634 21.97 1.45 41.60
CA SER A 634 21.35 0.21 42.09
C SER A 634 19.87 0.10 41.74
N PHE A 635 19.29 1.07 41.03
CA PHE A 635 17.87 1.14 40.76
C PHE A 635 17.64 1.03 39.27
N HIS A 636 16.72 0.15 38.90
CA HIS A 636 16.22 0.07 37.54
C HIS A 636 14.88 -0.66 37.50
N GLY A 637 14.13 -0.41 36.43
CA GLY A 637 12.91 -1.14 36.12
C GLY A 637 13.16 -2.23 35.07
N GLU A 638 12.47 -3.35 35.23
CA GLU A 638 12.43 -4.44 34.25
C GLU A 638 10.99 -4.81 33.91
N ILE A 639 10.61 -4.79 32.62
CA ILE A 639 9.35 -5.39 32.17
C ILE A 639 9.52 -6.91 32.10
N LEU A 640 8.76 -7.64 32.90
CA LEU A 640 8.89 -9.09 33.03
C LEU A 640 8.45 -9.81 31.74
N LEU A 641 9.32 -10.67 31.22
CA LEU A 641 8.99 -11.53 30.07
C LEU A 641 7.84 -12.48 30.38
N ASN A 642 7.12 -12.90 29.33
CA ASN A 642 5.98 -13.82 29.41
C ASN A 642 4.81 -13.28 30.27
N THR A 643 4.73 -11.96 30.41
CA THR A 643 3.59 -11.26 31.00
C THR A 643 2.89 -10.41 29.94
N ASP A 644 1.65 -10.00 30.21
CA ASP A 644 0.91 -9.10 29.33
C ASP A 644 1.68 -7.79 29.06
N ALA A 645 2.44 -7.30 30.04
CA ALA A 645 3.26 -6.09 29.90
C ALA A 645 4.38 -6.25 28.85
N SER A 646 4.90 -7.46 28.64
CA SER A 646 5.95 -7.71 27.63
C SER A 646 5.41 -7.93 26.21
N LYS A 647 4.09 -8.02 26.03
CA LYS A 647 3.46 -8.44 24.76
C LYS A 647 3.66 -7.38 23.66
N GLY A 648 4.35 -7.79 22.59
CA GLY A 648 4.66 -6.94 21.44
C GLY A 648 5.92 -6.08 21.61
N ILE A 649 6.59 -6.17 22.77
CA ILE A 649 7.84 -5.45 23.02
C ILE A 649 9.02 -6.33 22.57
N THR A 650 9.77 -5.85 21.59
CA THR A 650 11.03 -6.45 21.17
C THR A 650 12.14 -6.07 22.17
N PRO A 651 12.75 -7.03 22.88
CA PRO A 651 13.82 -6.73 23.83
C PRO A 651 15.14 -6.37 23.14
N ILE A 652 15.84 -5.36 23.68
CA ILE A 652 17.19 -4.95 23.27
C ILE A 652 18.20 -5.20 24.40
N LEU A 653 17.90 -4.71 25.62
CA LEU A 653 18.70 -4.96 26.82
C LEU A 653 17.86 -5.69 27.85
N MET A 654 18.45 -6.71 28.45
CA MET A 654 17.85 -7.50 29.52
C MET A 654 18.45 -7.10 30.86
N GLY A 655 17.66 -7.19 31.91
CA GLY A 655 18.12 -6.93 33.27
C GLY A 655 18.43 -8.20 34.06
N SER A 656 18.92 -7.99 35.28
CA SER A 656 19.36 -9.05 36.19
C SER A 656 18.25 -10.01 36.63
N SER A 657 16.98 -9.59 36.59
CA SER A 657 15.82 -10.47 36.85
C SER A 657 15.27 -11.13 35.58
N GLY A 658 15.95 -10.96 34.44
CA GLY A 658 15.55 -11.54 33.16
C GLY A 658 14.42 -10.80 32.45
N GLY A 659 14.05 -9.60 32.89
CA GLY A 659 13.09 -8.73 32.21
C GLY A 659 13.75 -7.74 31.26
N ILE A 660 12.93 -7.02 30.49
CA ILE A 660 13.34 -6.03 29.50
C ILE A 660 13.70 -4.73 30.22
N VAL A 661 14.92 -4.23 30.05
CA VAL A 661 15.38 -2.91 30.50
C VAL A 661 15.30 -1.90 29.35
N LEU A 662 15.62 -2.31 28.13
CA LEU A 662 15.42 -1.48 26.93
C LEU A 662 14.66 -2.31 25.90
N GLY A 663 13.52 -1.81 25.44
CA GLY A 663 12.67 -2.51 24.48
C GLY A 663 11.92 -1.57 23.56
N ILE A 664 11.56 -2.08 22.39
CA ILE A 664 10.85 -1.34 21.35
C ILE A 664 9.56 -2.05 21.01
N ASP A 665 8.45 -1.34 21.13
CA ASP A 665 7.19 -1.75 20.55
C ASP A 665 7.01 -1.06 19.21
N TYR A 666 7.33 -1.79 18.14
CA TYR A 666 7.23 -1.32 16.77
C TYR A 666 5.80 -0.94 16.38
N SER A 667 4.80 -1.66 16.92
CA SER A 667 3.39 -1.48 16.56
C SER A 667 2.80 -0.22 17.20
N ARG A 668 3.08 -0.01 18.49
CA ARG A 668 2.61 1.13 19.27
C ARG A 668 3.52 2.36 19.12
N ARG A 669 4.71 2.18 18.53
CA ARG A 669 5.76 3.20 18.38
C ARG A 669 6.19 3.74 19.75
N ILE A 670 6.48 2.82 20.67
CA ILE A 670 6.87 3.13 22.05
C ILE A 670 8.26 2.56 22.35
N VAL A 671 9.13 3.40 22.91
CA VAL A 671 10.42 3.00 23.47
C VAL A 671 10.28 2.89 24.98
N TYR A 672 10.50 1.67 25.48
CA TYR A 672 10.51 1.34 26.90
C TYR A 672 11.94 1.46 27.43
N TRP A 673 12.17 2.44 28.31
CA TRP A 673 13.47 2.86 28.79
C TRP A 673 13.64 2.67 30.32
N GLY A 674 13.93 1.44 30.74
CA GLY A 674 13.83 0.98 32.13
C GLY A 674 14.84 1.56 33.11
N ASP A 675 15.96 2.12 32.63
CA ASP A 675 16.95 2.81 33.47
C ASP A 675 17.22 4.20 32.87
N THR A 676 17.02 5.26 33.66
CA THR A 676 17.18 6.63 33.15
C THR A 676 18.64 7.01 32.84
N ASP A 677 19.62 6.27 33.37
CA ASP A 677 21.05 6.49 33.23
C ASP A 677 21.67 5.81 31.99
N ILE A 678 20.88 5.12 31.16
CA ILE A 678 21.33 4.59 29.86
C ILE A 678 21.93 5.71 28.99
N GLY A 679 21.38 6.94 29.07
CA GLY A 679 21.86 8.11 28.32
C GLY A 679 23.04 8.86 28.96
N ASN A 680 23.52 8.41 30.12
CA ASN A 680 24.48 9.13 30.95
C ASN A 680 25.93 8.93 30.45
N SER A 681 26.74 9.99 30.51
CA SER A 681 28.16 9.99 30.14
C SER A 681 29.15 10.07 31.31
N GLY A 682 28.70 10.09 32.57
CA GLY A 682 29.52 9.87 33.76
C GLY A 682 30.02 8.42 33.82
N THR A 683 30.91 8.03 34.73
CA THR A 683 31.46 6.65 34.81
C THR A 683 30.56 5.67 35.55
N GLY A 684 29.82 6.09 36.57
CA GLY A 684 28.91 5.23 37.35
C GLY A 684 29.57 4.00 37.97
N THR A 685 28.74 3.08 38.46
CA THR A 685 29.19 1.77 38.98
C THR A 685 29.46 0.81 37.82
N GLY A 686 30.60 0.10 37.83
CA GLY A 686 30.91 -0.91 36.79
C GLY A 686 31.11 -0.36 35.37
N GLY A 687 31.22 0.96 35.21
CA GLY A 687 31.41 1.59 33.90
C GLY A 687 32.84 1.45 33.37
N THR A 688 32.93 1.11 32.10
CA THR A 688 34.13 1.08 31.27
C THR A 688 34.02 2.16 30.20
N THR A 689 34.97 2.22 29.28
CA THR A 689 34.88 3.09 28.10
C THR A 689 33.98 2.52 27.00
N ASN A 690 33.59 1.24 27.04
CA ASN A 690 32.76 0.61 26.00
C ASN A 690 31.28 0.47 26.38
N ASN A 691 30.98 0.13 27.63
CA ASN A 691 29.62 -0.19 28.11
C ASN A 691 28.77 1.02 28.54
N ARG A 692 29.10 2.22 28.06
CA ARG A 692 28.37 3.48 28.34
C ARG A 692 28.79 4.57 27.36
N ILE A 693 27.96 5.59 27.17
CA ILE A 693 28.40 6.79 26.42
C ILE A 693 29.57 7.41 27.19
N ASN A 694 30.70 7.66 26.53
CA ASN A 694 31.94 8.07 27.18
C ASN A 694 32.34 9.53 26.90
N ASN A 695 31.47 10.28 26.23
CA ASN A 695 31.65 11.66 25.82
C ASN A 695 30.30 12.42 25.84
N ASP A 696 30.37 13.75 25.82
CA ASP A 696 29.19 14.64 25.74
C ASP A 696 29.07 15.35 24.38
N ASP A 697 30.03 15.16 23.47
CA ASP A 697 30.01 15.76 22.13
C ASP A 697 29.22 14.92 21.11
N GLY A 698 28.79 13.72 21.51
CA GLY A 698 28.01 12.81 20.69
C GLY A 698 28.83 11.95 19.74
N THR A 699 30.15 11.89 19.86
CA THR A 699 30.97 11.03 19.00
C THR A 699 30.59 9.56 19.20
N ILE A 700 30.21 8.88 18.11
CA ILE A 700 29.91 7.44 18.11
C ILE A 700 31.21 6.65 18.01
N ASN A 701 31.78 6.26 19.15
CA ASN A 701 33.11 5.64 19.23
C ASN A 701 33.16 4.29 19.97
N ASN A 702 32.02 3.81 20.48
CA ASN A 702 31.95 2.60 21.30
C ASN A 702 30.60 1.89 21.16
N ASP A 703 30.49 0.67 21.66
CA ASP A 703 29.29 -0.15 21.45
C ASP A 703 28.03 0.43 22.12
N ALA A 704 28.17 1.09 23.27
CA ALA A 704 27.04 1.77 23.92
C ALA A 704 26.49 2.94 23.09
N SER A 705 27.37 3.80 22.57
CA SER A 705 26.96 4.94 21.72
C SER A 705 26.32 4.47 20.42
N LYS A 706 26.83 3.39 19.79
CA LYS A 706 26.20 2.79 18.60
C LYS A 706 24.78 2.29 18.89
N LEU A 707 24.62 1.51 19.97
CA LEU A 707 23.33 0.94 20.37
C LEU A 707 22.29 2.04 20.60
N ILE A 708 22.66 3.06 21.40
CA ILE A 708 21.77 4.17 21.75
C ILE A 708 21.48 5.05 20.53
N ALA A 709 22.47 5.32 19.68
CA ALA A 709 22.26 6.08 18.45
C ALA A 709 21.32 5.34 17.48
N ASN A 710 21.39 4.02 17.37
CA ASN A 710 20.44 3.24 16.56
C ASN A 710 19.01 3.28 17.13
N VAL A 711 18.79 3.39 18.44
CA VAL A 711 17.44 3.62 18.98
C VAL A 711 16.86 4.91 18.40
N PHE A 712 17.64 5.99 18.42
CA PHE A 712 17.21 7.28 17.87
C PHE A 712 17.24 7.36 16.34
N ALA A 713 17.99 6.49 15.67
CA ALA A 713 17.88 6.28 14.22
C ALA A 713 16.52 5.70 13.84
N TRP A 714 16.07 4.67 14.56
CA TRP A 714 14.74 4.09 14.35
C TRP A 714 13.62 5.10 14.64
N ILE A 715 13.77 5.91 15.71
CA ILE A 715 12.82 7.00 16.02
C ILE A 715 12.76 7.99 14.85
N ALA A 716 13.92 8.44 14.35
CA ALA A 716 13.98 9.37 13.24
C ALA A 716 13.33 8.80 11.97
N GLU A 717 13.65 7.55 11.62
CA GLU A 717 13.03 6.87 10.47
C GLU A 717 11.51 6.75 10.63
N THR A 718 11.01 6.45 11.83
CA THR A 718 9.58 6.37 12.11
C THR A 718 8.88 7.72 11.96
N VAL A 719 9.49 8.82 12.43
CA VAL A 719 8.95 10.19 12.30
C VAL A 719 8.99 10.71 10.87
N LEU A 720 10.02 10.34 10.11
CA LEU A 720 10.24 10.85 8.75
C LEU A 720 9.43 10.06 7.71
N TYR A 721 9.26 8.75 7.92
CA TYR A 721 8.73 7.83 6.90
C TYR A 721 7.53 6.98 7.36
N GLY A 722 7.04 7.15 8.59
CA GLY A 722 5.82 6.49 9.06
C GLY A 722 4.56 7.01 8.37
N GLU A 723 4.14 6.35 7.28
CA GLU A 723 2.91 6.65 6.51
C GLU A 723 1.63 5.99 7.06
#